data_AF-A0A954K444-F1
#
_entry.id   AF-A0A954K444-F1
#
_cell.length_a   1.000
_cell.length_b   1.000
_cell.length_c   1.000
_cell.angle_alpha   90.00
_cell.angle_beta   90.00
_cell.angle_gamma   90.00
#
_symmetry.space_group_name_H-M   'P 1'
#
loop_
_entity.id
_entity.type
_entity.pdbx_description
1 polymer ?
#
loop_
_entity_poly.entity_id
_entity_poly.type
_entity_poly.pdbx_seq_one_letter_code
_entity_poly.pdbx_strand_id
1 'polypeptide(L)'
;RTVDDSLTISAVTGSRVSFLAKFNKPVKTAQLETGAGKSLHMDVSSDGLVARFGILATESQTWNLRITDADARENRTQPLIDLAVIPNLPPEIKVTFPARDTRVSPLEEALVQGTVVDDFGVQQVGLVYTIPGQITQTLNLLTPGKPKLEVTAEHLLPLERLQVQPDTLISYHLFAEDIAPDGSPRKVLSDMYFMEVRHFEEIFKEGRSANSSSQSGKSGGNAQQAEKLAEQQKQIINATWKIIRREINPTVSSEFVEDMSTLQQAQQALITEVIKLASKVKSQQSKAIMDSISQKMQETVALLNAARETKEVDQLTAALATEQASYQLLLKLRAREHKVSQNKNGGGSKGGGSSRSQNQLQQLELTNKKQRYETENQASQPPAAQPDRESLQILNRLRELAQRQKDLNEQLKELADKQRFAKTDQEREEIERQLKRLRERQRELLRKADEVAQRMDQSKQPSSTKSRRELEQTRKHLQQSSESLKEGQVSRALNSGTRAQQQLDQLKNEFRKKTANQFADAMRSLNQQAEQLDQKQKELNQALNKQNQSDQPQVRRSLRKNQGQQKLAEQLEEQEGRLKNLVEQMKKVVQESEKSEPLLSKHLYDAIRKSRPFRPEDALKNAANFLKEGATERAQQAEQRAGQGIETMKQ
;
A
#
# COMPACT_ATOMS: atom_id res chain seq x y z
N ARG A 1 24.25 -36.12 -0.70
CA ARG A 1 24.84 -35.70 0.59
C ARG A 1 24.89 -36.93 1.47
N THR A 2 26.03 -37.24 2.08
CA THR A 2 26.15 -38.29 3.10
C THR A 2 26.21 -37.61 4.47
N VAL A 3 25.49 -38.14 5.44
CA VAL A 3 25.53 -37.68 6.82
C VAL A 3 25.88 -38.90 7.66
N ASP A 4 27.06 -38.88 8.27
CA ASP A 4 27.58 -39.99 9.07
C ASP A 4 27.06 -39.89 10.51
N ASP A 5 26.75 -41.03 11.11
CA ASP A 5 26.33 -41.19 12.51
C ASP A 5 25.14 -40.34 12.99
N SER A 6 24.31 -39.85 12.07
CA SER A 6 23.05 -39.17 12.40
C SER A 6 21.89 -40.17 12.43
N LEU A 7 21.34 -40.43 13.63
CA LEU A 7 20.09 -41.16 13.80
C LEU A 7 18.85 -40.33 13.41
N THR A 8 19.03 -39.05 13.08
CA THR A 8 17.99 -38.15 12.59
C THR A 8 18.43 -37.57 11.26
N ILE A 9 17.58 -37.67 10.23
CA ILE A 9 17.82 -37.09 8.92
C ILE A 9 16.62 -36.25 8.49
N SER A 10 16.89 -35.07 7.94
CA SER A 10 15.87 -34.22 7.33
C SER A 10 16.03 -34.24 5.82
N ALA A 11 14.93 -34.47 5.10
CA ALA A 11 14.91 -34.52 3.64
C ALA A 11 13.69 -33.77 3.09
N VAL A 12 13.83 -33.18 1.91
CA VAL A 12 12.70 -32.53 1.22
C VAL A 12 11.77 -33.62 0.67
N THR A 13 10.46 -33.38 0.68
CA THR A 13 9.49 -34.29 0.06
C THR A 13 9.91 -34.67 -1.36
N GLY A 14 9.85 -35.95 -1.69
CA GLY A 14 10.29 -36.52 -2.98
C GLY A 14 11.78 -36.88 -3.07
N SER A 15 12.58 -36.56 -2.05
CA SER A 15 13.99 -36.98 -2.01
C SER A 15 14.13 -38.49 -1.84
N ARG A 16 15.11 -39.09 -2.53
CA ARG A 16 15.50 -40.48 -2.29
C ARG A 16 16.50 -40.55 -1.14
N VAL A 17 16.10 -41.18 -0.04
CA VAL A 17 16.93 -41.39 1.14
C VAL A 17 17.44 -42.83 1.15
N SER A 18 18.72 -43.01 1.47
CA SER A 18 19.33 -44.34 1.60
C SER A 18 20.02 -44.44 2.94
N PHE A 19 19.56 -45.38 3.77
CA PHE A 19 20.15 -45.71 5.05
C PHE A 19 21.20 -46.79 4.87
N LEU A 20 22.36 -46.59 5.49
CA LEU A 20 23.46 -47.54 5.51
C LEU A 20 23.82 -47.81 6.98
N ALA A 21 23.47 -48.98 7.47
CA ALA A 21 23.84 -49.43 8.81
C ALA A 21 25.12 -50.25 8.74
N LYS A 22 26.08 -49.98 9.64
CA LYS A 22 27.31 -50.76 9.82
C LYS A 22 27.30 -51.38 11.21
N PHE A 23 27.59 -52.67 11.30
CA PHE A 23 27.54 -53.43 12.54
C PHE A 23 28.93 -53.88 12.99
N ASN A 24 29.13 -53.98 14.29
CA ASN A 24 30.36 -54.52 14.89
C ASN A 24 30.38 -56.07 14.97
N LYS A 25 29.24 -56.71 14.68
CA LYS A 25 29.06 -58.16 14.61
C LYS A 25 28.20 -58.52 13.42
N PRO A 26 28.43 -59.67 12.76
CA PRO A 26 27.56 -60.15 11.68
C PRO A 26 26.12 -60.35 12.17
N VAL A 27 25.16 -59.73 11.47
CA VAL A 27 23.73 -59.92 11.70
C VAL A 27 23.13 -60.76 10.58
N LYS A 28 22.09 -61.56 10.91
CA LYS A 28 21.31 -62.34 9.95
C LYS A 28 20.18 -61.53 9.34
N THR A 29 19.56 -60.66 10.15
CA THR A 29 18.44 -59.80 9.71
C THR A 29 18.55 -58.42 10.33
N ALA A 30 18.16 -57.41 9.55
CA ALA A 30 17.98 -56.03 10.00
C ALA A 30 16.62 -55.51 9.53
N GLN A 31 15.85 -54.92 10.44
CA GLN A 31 14.50 -54.45 10.21
C GLN A 31 14.27 -53.08 10.87
N LEU A 32 13.51 -52.21 10.21
CA LEU A 32 13.04 -50.94 10.74
C LEU A 32 11.57 -51.09 11.13
N GLU A 33 11.28 -51.00 12.43
CA GLU A 33 9.93 -51.17 12.97
C GLU A 33 9.32 -49.82 13.34
N THR A 34 8.14 -49.51 12.80
CA THR A 34 7.39 -48.33 13.24
C THR A 34 6.71 -48.60 14.59
N GLY A 35 6.41 -47.55 15.36
CA GLY A 35 5.63 -47.67 16.60
C GLY A 35 4.22 -48.29 16.41
N ALA A 36 3.74 -48.38 15.16
CA ALA A 36 2.48 -49.03 14.79
C ALA A 36 2.64 -50.53 14.41
N GLY A 37 3.84 -51.11 14.58
CA GLY A 37 4.09 -52.54 14.35
C GLY A 37 4.34 -52.94 12.89
N LYS A 38 4.57 -51.97 12.00
CA LYS A 38 4.94 -52.25 10.60
C LYS A 38 6.46 -52.37 10.49
N SER A 39 6.95 -53.51 9.99
CA SER A 39 8.39 -53.77 9.82
C SER A 39 8.82 -53.64 8.36
N LEU A 40 9.90 -52.91 8.12
CA LEU A 40 10.54 -52.74 6.80
C LEU A 40 11.89 -53.47 6.82
N HIS A 41 12.10 -54.39 5.88
CA HIS A 41 13.35 -55.15 5.80
C HIS A 41 14.47 -54.33 5.17
N MET A 42 15.67 -54.45 5.74
CA MET A 42 16.90 -53.94 5.14
C MET A 42 17.65 -55.06 4.42
N ASP A 43 18.32 -54.73 3.31
CA ASP A 43 19.16 -55.65 2.56
C ASP A 43 20.51 -55.82 3.28
N VAL A 44 20.73 -56.99 3.89
CA VAL A 44 21.96 -57.33 4.62
C VAL A 44 23.01 -57.91 3.67
N SER A 45 24.26 -57.48 3.79
CA SER A 45 25.39 -57.99 3.01
C SER A 45 25.73 -59.44 3.37
N SER A 46 26.46 -60.13 2.48
CA SER A 46 26.84 -61.53 2.67
C SER A 46 27.74 -61.78 3.89
N ASP A 47 28.53 -60.80 4.30
CA ASP A 47 29.35 -60.83 5.52
C ASP A 47 28.57 -60.47 6.80
N GLY A 48 27.30 -60.03 6.66
CA GLY A 48 26.44 -59.63 7.77
C GLY A 48 26.83 -58.32 8.45
N LEU A 49 27.83 -57.59 7.94
CA LEU A 49 28.37 -56.40 8.62
C LEU A 49 27.71 -55.09 8.17
N VAL A 50 26.95 -55.11 7.07
CA VAL A 50 26.31 -53.94 6.49
C VAL A 50 24.87 -54.24 6.13
N ALA A 51 23.96 -53.29 6.38
CA ALA A 51 22.59 -53.33 5.86
C ALA A 51 22.21 -52.03 5.15
N ARG A 52 21.39 -52.15 4.09
CA ARG A 52 20.94 -51.01 3.27
C ARG A 52 19.42 -50.95 3.18
N PHE A 53 18.87 -49.74 3.18
CA PHE A 53 17.45 -49.52 2.94
C PHE A 53 17.24 -48.21 2.18
N GLY A 54 16.46 -48.24 1.11
CA GLY A 54 16.12 -47.06 0.31
C GLY A 54 14.64 -46.73 0.44
N ILE A 55 14.33 -45.46 0.65
CA ILE A 55 12.94 -44.98 0.74
C ILE A 55 12.81 -43.62 0.04
N LEU A 56 11.62 -43.35 -0.51
CA LEU A 56 11.24 -42.02 -0.98
C LEU A 56 10.67 -41.23 0.20
N ALA A 57 11.20 -40.05 0.47
CA ALA A 57 10.74 -39.18 1.54
C ALA A 57 9.36 -38.58 1.19
N THR A 58 8.27 -39.27 1.53
CA THR A 58 6.91 -38.76 1.31
C THR A 58 6.29 -38.19 2.57
N GLU A 59 6.54 -38.82 3.71
CA GLU A 59 6.02 -38.44 5.02
C GLU A 59 7.07 -38.66 6.10
N SER A 60 6.98 -37.90 7.19
CA SER A 60 7.87 -38.07 8.33
C SER A 60 7.58 -39.40 9.02
N GLN A 61 8.64 -40.16 9.29
CA GLN A 61 8.54 -41.49 9.88
C GLN A 61 9.65 -41.71 10.90
N THR A 62 9.32 -42.50 11.92
CA THR A 62 10.23 -42.89 12.98
C THR A 62 10.23 -44.41 13.10
N TRP A 63 11.43 -44.99 13.19
CA TRP A 63 11.62 -46.43 13.29
C TRP A 63 12.57 -46.82 14.41
N ASN A 64 12.34 -47.99 14.99
CA ASN A 64 13.32 -48.69 15.81
C ASN A 64 14.09 -49.66 14.93
N LEU A 65 15.43 -49.61 14.97
CA LEU A 65 16.25 -50.61 14.29
C LEU A 65 16.33 -51.89 15.14
N ARG A 66 15.67 -52.95 14.67
CA ARG A 66 15.77 -54.31 15.21
C ARG A 66 16.75 -55.12 14.38
N ILE A 67 17.74 -55.70 15.03
CA ILE A 67 18.71 -56.60 14.40
C ILE A 67 18.73 -57.94 15.13
N THR A 68 18.96 -59.02 14.38
CA THR A 68 19.06 -60.38 14.92
C THR A 68 20.27 -61.08 14.34
N ASP A 69 21.08 -61.71 15.18
CA ASP A 69 22.25 -62.48 14.75
C ASP A 69 21.94 -63.94 14.37
N ALA A 70 22.97 -64.72 14.03
CA ALA A 70 22.82 -66.13 13.67
C ALA A 70 22.31 -67.02 14.83
N ASP A 71 22.53 -66.59 16.08
CA ASP A 71 22.12 -67.29 17.30
C ASP A 71 20.74 -66.83 17.82
N ALA A 72 19.99 -66.09 16.99
CA ALA A 72 18.68 -65.52 17.30
C ALA A 72 18.70 -64.50 18.47
N ARG A 73 19.83 -63.83 18.73
CA ARG A 73 19.92 -62.76 19.74
C ARG A 73 19.57 -61.41 19.12
N GLU A 74 18.79 -60.63 19.84
CA GLU A 74 18.42 -59.25 19.47
C GLU A 74 19.34 -58.20 20.11
N ASN A 75 19.35 -56.99 19.55
CA ASN A 75 20.04 -55.85 20.15
C ASN A 75 19.36 -55.39 21.46
N ARG A 76 20.18 -55.19 22.50
CA ARG A 76 19.71 -54.73 23.83
C ARG A 76 19.08 -53.34 23.83
N THR A 77 19.55 -52.47 22.95
CA THR A 77 19.05 -51.11 22.79
C THR A 77 18.78 -50.89 21.31
N GLN A 78 17.52 -50.67 20.96
CA GLN A 78 17.10 -50.38 19.60
C GLN A 78 17.30 -48.88 19.36
N PRO A 79 18.23 -48.46 18.49
CA PRO A 79 18.37 -47.06 18.18
C PRO A 79 17.13 -46.59 17.40
N LEU A 80 16.64 -45.42 17.78
CA LEU A 80 15.55 -44.72 17.10
C LEU A 80 16.13 -44.01 15.86
N ILE A 81 15.50 -44.20 14.71
CA ILE A 81 15.86 -43.55 13.44
C ILE A 81 14.70 -42.65 13.04
N ASP A 82 14.96 -41.36 12.93
CA ASP A 82 13.98 -40.34 12.58
C ASP A 82 14.24 -39.79 11.17
N LEU A 83 13.25 -39.94 10.28
CA LEU A 83 13.19 -39.24 9.01
C LEU A 83 12.18 -38.09 9.12
N ALA A 84 12.68 -36.86 9.17
CA ALA A 84 11.87 -35.65 9.09
C ALA A 84 11.72 -35.22 7.63
N VAL A 85 10.49 -35.25 7.10
CA VAL A 85 10.21 -34.79 5.74
C VAL A 85 9.74 -33.34 5.77
N ILE A 86 10.45 -32.47 5.05
CA ILE A 86 10.17 -31.05 4.93
C ILE A 86 9.42 -30.81 3.61
N PRO A 87 8.20 -30.26 3.63
CA PRO A 87 7.48 -29.92 2.41
C PRO A 87 8.18 -28.76 1.69
N ASN A 88 8.21 -28.81 0.36
CA ASN A 88 8.68 -27.72 -0.48
C ASN A 88 7.48 -26.87 -0.92
N LEU A 89 7.42 -25.64 -0.41
CA LEU A 89 6.30 -24.73 -0.59
C LEU A 89 6.43 -23.95 -1.91
N PRO A 90 5.33 -23.57 -2.56
CA PRO A 90 5.39 -22.71 -3.74
C PRO A 90 5.93 -21.32 -3.38
N PRO A 91 6.66 -20.65 -4.30
CA PRO A 91 7.20 -19.33 -4.06
C PRO A 91 6.11 -18.29 -3.80
N GLU A 92 6.36 -17.37 -2.87
CA GLU A 92 5.49 -16.24 -2.59
C GLU A 92 5.89 -15.03 -3.43
N ILE A 93 4.93 -14.49 -4.19
CA ILE A 93 5.15 -13.33 -5.07
C ILE A 93 4.28 -12.16 -4.61
N LYS A 94 4.91 -11.01 -4.36
CA LYS A 94 4.22 -9.78 -3.99
C LYS A 94 4.60 -8.63 -4.90
N VAL A 95 3.65 -8.07 -5.63
CA VAL A 95 3.84 -6.81 -6.37
C VAL A 95 3.90 -5.66 -5.37
N THR A 96 5.03 -4.96 -5.29
CA THR A 96 5.29 -3.89 -4.33
C THR A 96 4.97 -2.51 -4.90
N PHE A 97 5.14 -2.32 -6.20
CA PHE A 97 4.76 -1.10 -6.90
C PHE A 97 4.22 -1.44 -8.30
N PRO A 98 3.10 -0.84 -8.74
CA PRO A 98 2.24 0.09 -7.99
C PRO A 98 1.34 -0.59 -6.95
N ALA A 99 1.29 -1.93 -6.91
CA ALA A 99 0.43 -2.73 -6.01
C ALA A 99 -1.08 -2.40 -6.09
N ARG A 100 -1.50 -1.77 -7.20
CA ARG A 100 -2.89 -1.39 -7.51
C ARG A 100 -3.01 -1.12 -9.00
N ASP A 101 -4.24 -1.06 -9.48
CA ASP A 101 -4.51 -0.59 -10.83
C ASP A 101 -4.14 0.88 -10.98
N THR A 102 -3.59 1.24 -12.13
CA THR A 102 -3.11 2.59 -12.44
C THR A 102 -3.75 3.14 -13.70
N ARG A 103 -3.74 4.46 -13.81
CA ARG A 103 -4.05 5.17 -15.05
C ARG A 103 -2.79 5.80 -15.57
N VAL A 104 -2.42 5.44 -16.80
CA VAL A 104 -1.13 5.79 -17.40
C VAL A 104 -1.35 6.55 -18.71
N SER A 105 -0.40 7.40 -19.09
CA SER A 105 -0.38 8.02 -20.42
C SER A 105 0.23 7.08 -21.46
N PRO A 106 -0.19 7.14 -22.74
CA PRO A 106 0.49 6.45 -23.84
C PRO A 106 2.00 6.73 -23.92
N LEU A 107 2.43 7.89 -23.43
CA LEU A 107 3.83 8.36 -23.48
C LEU A 107 4.59 8.10 -22.16
N GLU A 108 3.97 7.44 -21.19
CA GLU A 108 4.55 7.22 -19.86
C GLU A 108 5.42 5.96 -19.83
N GLU A 109 6.42 5.96 -18.94
CA GLU A 109 7.18 4.77 -18.59
C GLU A 109 6.63 4.19 -17.28
N ALA A 110 5.90 3.08 -17.37
CA ALA A 110 5.21 2.50 -16.23
C ALA A 110 6.12 1.52 -15.48
N LEU A 111 6.50 1.88 -14.25
CA LEU A 111 7.34 1.05 -13.39
C LEU A 111 6.52 -0.07 -12.71
N VAL A 112 7.01 -1.30 -12.80
CA VAL A 112 6.49 -2.47 -12.09
C VAL A 112 7.59 -3.07 -11.23
N GLN A 113 7.31 -3.25 -9.94
CA GLN A 113 8.23 -3.85 -8.98
C GLN A 113 7.51 -4.92 -8.14
N GLY A 114 8.25 -5.94 -7.74
CA GLY A 114 7.79 -6.95 -6.80
C GLY A 114 8.91 -7.71 -6.13
N THR A 115 8.56 -8.47 -5.11
CA THR A 115 9.46 -9.33 -4.35
C THR A 115 8.99 -10.77 -4.45
N VAL A 116 9.92 -11.68 -4.70
CA VAL A 116 9.71 -13.13 -4.74
C VAL A 116 10.56 -13.78 -3.65
N VAL A 117 9.94 -14.61 -2.83
CA VAL A 117 10.61 -15.35 -1.73
C VAL A 117 10.28 -16.83 -1.86
N ASP A 118 11.29 -17.68 -1.66
CA ASP A 118 11.17 -19.13 -1.73
C ASP A 118 12.10 -19.81 -0.71
N ASP A 119 11.74 -21.01 -0.26
CA ASP A 119 12.48 -21.79 0.74
C ASP A 119 13.68 -22.54 0.13
N PHE A 120 13.60 -22.98 -1.12
CA PHE A 120 14.68 -23.68 -1.84
C PHE A 120 15.31 -22.87 -2.97
N GLY A 121 14.71 -21.72 -3.28
CA GLY A 121 15.17 -20.72 -4.22
C GLY A 121 14.50 -20.84 -5.58
N VAL A 122 14.22 -19.68 -6.18
CA VAL A 122 13.59 -19.59 -7.51
C VAL A 122 14.62 -19.70 -8.63
N GLN A 123 14.21 -20.36 -9.72
CA GLN A 123 15.01 -20.49 -10.95
C GLN A 123 14.76 -19.36 -11.93
N GLN A 124 13.51 -18.90 -12.02
CA GLN A 124 13.10 -17.85 -12.95
C GLN A 124 12.12 -16.91 -12.25
N VAL A 125 12.25 -15.62 -12.54
CA VAL A 125 11.27 -14.60 -12.18
C VAL A 125 11.07 -13.73 -13.38
N GLY A 126 9.82 -13.36 -13.66
CA GLY A 126 9.52 -12.53 -14.80
C GLY A 126 8.21 -11.76 -14.70
N LEU A 127 7.99 -10.90 -15.70
CA LEU A 127 6.80 -10.09 -15.87
C LEU A 127 6.06 -10.57 -17.11
N VAL A 128 4.77 -10.84 -16.97
CA VAL A 128 3.86 -11.08 -18.09
C VAL A 128 2.95 -9.87 -18.23
N TYR A 129 2.81 -9.38 -19.45
CA TYR A 129 1.82 -8.34 -19.75
C TYR A 129 1.12 -8.62 -21.08
N THR A 130 -0.15 -8.20 -21.16
CA THR A 130 -0.99 -8.38 -22.33
C THR A 130 -1.56 -7.04 -22.75
N ILE A 131 -1.36 -6.71 -24.02
CA ILE A 131 -1.96 -5.55 -24.68
C ILE A 131 -2.99 -6.08 -25.69
N PRO A 132 -4.25 -5.62 -25.64
CA PRO A 132 -5.28 -6.08 -26.55
C PRO A 132 -4.90 -5.93 -28.03
N GLY A 133 -5.05 -7.02 -28.79
CA GLY A 133 -4.67 -7.08 -30.20
C GLY A 133 -3.19 -7.39 -30.44
N GLN A 134 -2.40 -7.56 -29.37
CA GLN A 134 -1.01 -8.04 -29.42
C GLN A 134 -0.90 -9.42 -28.76
N ILE A 135 0.19 -10.12 -29.06
CA ILE A 135 0.53 -11.39 -28.40
C ILE A 135 1.02 -11.08 -26.97
N THR A 136 0.58 -11.88 -26.00
CA THR A 136 1.07 -11.81 -24.61
C THR A 136 2.59 -11.85 -24.56
N GLN A 137 3.20 -10.89 -23.87
CA GLN A 137 4.64 -10.77 -23.74
C GLN A 137 5.08 -11.31 -22.39
N THR A 138 6.17 -12.09 -22.38
CA THR A 138 6.79 -12.64 -21.17
C THR A 138 8.23 -12.18 -21.10
N LEU A 139 8.58 -11.45 -20.06
CA LEU A 139 9.91 -10.90 -19.82
C LEU A 139 10.58 -11.60 -18.65
N ASN A 140 11.75 -12.17 -18.89
CA ASN A 140 12.55 -12.78 -17.82
C ASN A 140 13.39 -11.70 -17.14
N LEU A 141 13.18 -11.52 -15.84
CA LEU A 141 13.83 -10.49 -15.02
C LEU A 141 14.98 -11.04 -14.18
N LEU A 142 15.05 -12.37 -14.03
CA LEU A 142 16.15 -13.04 -13.37
C LEU A 142 17.17 -13.57 -14.40
N THR A 143 18.44 -13.26 -14.19
CA THR A 143 19.54 -13.86 -14.98
C THR A 143 19.69 -15.33 -14.60
N PRO A 144 19.85 -16.25 -15.59
CA PRO A 144 20.11 -17.66 -15.32
C PRO A 144 21.31 -17.83 -14.40
N GLY A 145 21.18 -18.63 -13.35
CA GLY A 145 22.24 -18.78 -12.36
C GLY A 145 21.84 -19.69 -11.20
N LYS A 146 22.57 -19.58 -10.09
CA LYS A 146 22.22 -20.32 -8.86
C LYS A 146 20.84 -19.84 -8.35
N PRO A 147 19.99 -20.77 -7.87
CA PRO A 147 18.71 -20.42 -7.26
C PRO A 147 18.89 -19.37 -6.16
N LYS A 148 17.97 -18.41 -6.09
CA LYS A 148 17.99 -17.33 -5.10
C LYS A 148 16.77 -17.46 -4.19
N LEU A 149 17.00 -17.37 -2.88
CA LEU A 149 15.93 -17.43 -1.86
C LEU A 149 15.04 -16.19 -1.88
N GLU A 150 15.59 -15.03 -2.25
CA GLU A 150 14.86 -13.78 -2.36
C GLU A 150 15.30 -13.03 -3.62
N VAL A 151 14.32 -12.53 -4.38
CA VAL A 151 14.54 -11.77 -5.62
C VAL A 151 13.65 -10.55 -5.63
N THR A 152 14.24 -9.37 -5.79
CA THR A 152 13.52 -8.15 -6.17
C THR A 152 13.47 -8.08 -7.69
N ALA A 153 12.25 -8.11 -8.24
CA ALA A 153 11.99 -7.96 -9.66
C ALA A 153 11.57 -6.51 -9.95
N GLU A 154 12.20 -5.89 -10.94
CA GLU A 154 11.91 -4.53 -11.36
C GLU A 154 11.94 -4.45 -12.88
N HIS A 155 10.93 -3.81 -13.46
CA HIS A 155 10.87 -3.55 -14.89
C HIS A 155 10.12 -2.26 -15.18
N LEU A 156 10.66 -1.48 -16.11
CA LEU A 156 10.06 -0.24 -16.60
C LEU A 156 9.44 -0.52 -17.98
N LEU A 157 8.12 -0.40 -18.11
CA LEU A 157 7.39 -0.60 -19.36
C LEU A 157 7.31 0.73 -20.14
N PRO A 158 8.05 0.90 -21.25
CA PRO A 158 7.97 2.11 -22.06
C PRO A 158 6.72 2.06 -22.96
N LEU A 159 5.61 2.63 -22.50
CA LEU A 159 4.31 2.52 -23.19
C LEU A 159 4.31 3.17 -24.58
N GLU A 160 5.16 4.18 -24.78
CA GLU A 160 5.36 4.85 -26.07
C GLU A 160 5.88 3.86 -27.13
N ARG A 161 6.90 3.08 -26.78
CA ARG A 161 7.52 2.10 -27.68
C ARG A 161 6.60 0.92 -27.96
N LEU A 162 5.71 0.61 -27.02
CA LEU A 162 4.69 -0.42 -27.16
C LEU A 162 3.48 0.05 -28.01
N GLN A 163 3.50 1.30 -28.47
CA GLN A 163 2.49 1.92 -29.35
C GLN A 163 1.07 1.84 -28.77
N VAL A 164 0.95 1.96 -27.44
CA VAL A 164 -0.33 1.77 -26.76
C VAL A 164 -1.27 2.94 -27.08
N GLN A 165 -2.49 2.62 -27.52
CA GLN A 165 -3.49 3.63 -27.84
C GLN A 165 -4.30 4.04 -26.60
N PRO A 166 -4.89 5.24 -26.56
CA PRO A 166 -5.88 5.60 -25.55
C PRO A 166 -7.06 4.60 -25.49
N ASP A 167 -7.66 4.47 -24.31
CA ASP A 167 -8.70 3.48 -23.99
C ASP A 167 -8.24 2.01 -24.10
N THR A 168 -6.93 1.79 -24.09
CA THR A 168 -6.34 0.45 -23.98
C THR A 168 -6.21 0.06 -22.52
N LEU A 169 -6.47 -1.21 -22.26
CA LEU A 169 -6.28 -1.82 -20.95
C LEU A 169 -5.11 -2.79 -21.06
N ILE A 170 -4.06 -2.54 -20.29
CA ILE A 170 -2.92 -3.46 -20.18
C ILE A 170 -3.12 -4.27 -18.91
N SER A 171 -3.17 -5.60 -19.02
CA SER A 171 -3.12 -6.49 -17.86
C SER A 171 -1.69 -6.94 -17.64
N TYR A 172 -1.25 -7.04 -16.39
CA TYR A 172 0.08 -7.53 -16.06
C TYR A 172 0.11 -8.27 -14.72
N HIS A 173 1.07 -9.20 -14.60
CA HIS A 173 1.36 -9.94 -13.38
C HIS A 173 2.81 -10.44 -13.40
N LEU A 174 3.37 -10.73 -12.22
CA LEU A 174 4.66 -11.39 -12.11
C LEU A 174 4.47 -12.91 -12.06
N PHE A 175 5.49 -13.64 -12.49
CA PHE A 175 5.59 -15.08 -12.27
C PHE A 175 6.94 -15.45 -11.67
N ALA A 176 6.97 -16.57 -10.97
CA ALA A 176 8.17 -17.22 -10.50
C ALA A 176 8.09 -18.72 -10.81
N GLU A 177 9.24 -19.31 -11.13
CA GLU A 177 9.37 -20.75 -11.35
C GLU A 177 10.38 -21.34 -10.37
N ASP A 178 9.96 -22.39 -9.68
CA ASP A 178 10.73 -23.18 -8.75
C ASP A 178 10.68 -24.67 -9.14
N ILE A 179 11.34 -25.54 -8.38
CA ILE A 179 11.24 -27.00 -8.58
C ILE A 179 10.24 -27.55 -7.57
N ALA A 180 9.18 -28.21 -8.03
CA ALA A 180 8.22 -28.90 -7.18
C ALA A 180 8.84 -30.11 -6.43
N PRO A 181 8.16 -30.64 -5.38
CA PRO A 181 8.63 -31.83 -4.66
C PRO A 181 8.93 -33.05 -5.54
N ASP A 182 8.28 -33.19 -6.69
CA ASP A 182 8.47 -34.29 -7.63
C ASP A 182 9.62 -34.07 -8.63
N GLY A 183 10.29 -32.91 -8.55
CA GLY A 183 11.37 -32.53 -9.46
C GLY A 183 10.90 -31.83 -10.75
N SER A 184 9.60 -31.64 -10.95
CA SER A 184 9.06 -30.92 -12.10
C SER A 184 9.16 -29.39 -11.89
N PRO A 185 9.26 -28.58 -12.97
CA PRO A 185 9.20 -27.14 -12.83
C PRO A 185 7.77 -26.71 -12.45
N ARG A 186 7.66 -25.91 -11.39
CA ARG A 186 6.38 -25.35 -10.92
C ARG A 186 6.38 -23.85 -11.14
N LYS A 187 5.32 -23.35 -11.77
CA LYS A 187 5.14 -21.92 -12.05
C LYS A 187 4.04 -21.36 -11.17
N VAL A 188 4.36 -20.27 -10.47
CA VAL A 188 3.42 -19.53 -9.62
C VAL A 188 3.27 -18.12 -10.16
N LEU A 189 2.06 -17.57 -10.05
CA LEU A 189 1.71 -16.24 -10.57
C LEU A 189 1.31 -15.32 -9.41
N SER A 190 1.56 -14.02 -9.55
CA SER A 190 1.12 -12.99 -8.62
C SER A 190 -0.35 -12.60 -8.82
N ASP A 191 -0.88 -11.74 -7.96
CA ASP A 191 -2.09 -10.97 -8.29
C ASP A 191 -1.91 -10.26 -9.64
N MET A 192 -3.00 -10.18 -10.41
CA MET A 192 -3.04 -9.44 -11.67
C MET A 192 -3.51 -8.01 -11.43
N TYR A 193 -2.89 -7.07 -12.13
CA TYR A 193 -3.21 -5.65 -12.07
C TYR A 193 -3.45 -5.09 -13.47
N PHE A 194 -4.11 -3.93 -13.50
CA PHE A 194 -4.47 -3.28 -14.76
C PHE A 194 -3.89 -1.87 -14.87
N MET A 195 -3.41 -1.52 -16.07
CA MET A 195 -3.09 -0.16 -16.46
C MET A 195 -4.11 0.33 -17.50
N GLU A 196 -4.92 1.31 -17.11
CA GLU A 196 -5.87 1.97 -18.01
C GLU A 196 -5.17 3.14 -18.72
N VAL A 197 -5.04 3.07 -20.05
CA VAL A 197 -4.38 4.11 -20.84
C VAL A 197 -5.36 5.24 -21.14
N ARG A 198 -5.09 6.43 -20.61
CA ARG A 198 -5.94 7.63 -20.81
C ARG A 198 -5.48 8.44 -22.03
N HIS A 199 -6.37 9.27 -22.57
CA HIS A 199 -5.99 10.23 -23.61
C HIS A 199 -4.96 11.26 -23.08
N PHE A 200 -4.02 11.67 -23.94
CA PHE A 200 -3.00 12.68 -23.60
C PHE A 200 -3.65 14.07 -23.41
N GLU A 201 -4.60 14.42 -24.28
CA GLU A 201 -5.41 15.65 -24.20
C GLU A 201 -6.89 15.26 -24.01
N GLU A 202 -7.44 15.48 -22.82
CA GLU A 202 -8.89 15.58 -22.67
C GLU A 202 -9.32 16.94 -23.25
N ILE A 203 -9.55 16.99 -24.56
CA ILE A 203 -10.03 18.22 -25.23
C ILE A 203 -11.49 18.44 -24.81
N PHE A 204 -11.70 19.29 -23.82
CA PHE A 204 -13.03 19.79 -23.46
C PHE A 204 -13.51 20.73 -24.57
N LYS A 205 -14.28 20.21 -25.54
CA LYS A 205 -14.89 21.03 -26.59
C LYS A 205 -16.16 21.69 -26.05
N GLU A 206 -16.15 23.01 -25.94
CA GLU A 206 -17.37 23.80 -25.77
C GLU A 206 -18.27 23.59 -26.99
N GLY A 207 -19.43 22.97 -26.79
CA GLY A 207 -20.46 22.91 -27.82
C GLY A 207 -21.02 24.31 -28.06
N ARG A 208 -20.94 24.81 -29.30
CA ARG A 208 -21.63 26.05 -29.68
C ARG A 208 -23.12 25.91 -29.37
N SER A 209 -23.62 26.83 -28.55
CA SER A 209 -25.03 26.95 -28.21
C SER A 209 -25.85 27.18 -29.48
N ALA A 210 -26.67 26.19 -29.85
CA ALA A 210 -27.78 26.41 -30.75
C ALA A 210 -29.03 26.65 -29.90
N ASN A 211 -29.53 27.87 -29.95
CA ASN A 211 -30.85 28.22 -29.44
C ASN A 211 -31.91 27.36 -30.16
N SER A 212 -32.40 26.32 -29.50
CA SER A 212 -33.73 25.79 -29.77
C SER A 212 -34.24 24.98 -28.57
N SER A 213 -35.40 25.40 -28.08
CA SER A 213 -36.24 24.67 -27.15
C SER A 213 -36.64 23.32 -27.76
N SER A 214 -35.89 22.27 -27.44
CA SER A 214 -36.32 20.89 -27.70
C SER A 214 -35.77 19.93 -26.66
N GLN A 215 -36.63 18.96 -26.34
CA GLN A 215 -36.57 18.04 -25.24
C GLN A 215 -35.55 16.91 -25.50
N SER A 216 -34.29 17.08 -25.06
CA SER A 216 -33.26 16.02 -24.96
C SER A 216 -32.01 16.54 -24.22
N GLY A 217 -31.18 15.80 -23.49
CA GLY A 217 -31.14 14.37 -23.20
C GLY A 217 -30.47 14.06 -21.84
N LYS A 218 -30.97 13.02 -21.19
CA LYS A 218 -30.41 12.34 -20.00
C LYS A 218 -29.14 11.53 -20.38
N SER A 219 -28.07 12.18 -20.85
CA SER A 219 -26.89 11.45 -21.34
C SER A 219 -25.88 11.00 -20.25
N GLY A 220 -26.06 11.40 -18.99
CA GLY A 220 -25.12 11.05 -17.91
C GLY A 220 -25.36 9.71 -17.20
N GLY A 221 -26.56 9.11 -17.31
CA GLY A 221 -26.92 7.90 -16.56
C GLY A 221 -26.32 6.61 -17.13
N ASN A 222 -26.11 6.54 -18.44
CA ASN A 222 -25.59 5.33 -19.10
C ASN A 222 -24.09 5.14 -18.85
N ALA A 223 -23.31 6.23 -18.80
CA ALA A 223 -21.88 6.18 -18.51
C ALA A 223 -21.59 5.64 -17.10
N GLN A 224 -22.35 6.06 -16.09
CA GLN A 224 -22.22 5.54 -14.72
C GLN A 224 -22.63 4.06 -14.61
N GLN A 225 -23.63 3.63 -15.38
CA GLN A 225 -24.01 2.22 -15.41
C GLN A 225 -22.92 1.38 -16.11
N ALA A 226 -22.36 1.86 -17.21
CA ALA A 226 -21.24 1.20 -17.89
C ALA A 226 -20.00 1.07 -16.99
N GLU A 227 -19.70 2.09 -16.16
CA GLU A 227 -18.61 2.01 -15.17
C GLU A 227 -18.86 0.91 -14.12
N LYS A 228 -20.08 0.79 -13.60
CA LYS A 228 -20.44 -0.28 -12.65
C LYS A 228 -20.29 -1.67 -13.27
N LEU A 229 -20.75 -1.84 -14.52
CA LEU A 229 -20.60 -3.11 -15.25
C LEU A 229 -19.12 -3.45 -15.48
N ALA A 230 -18.29 -2.45 -15.77
CA ALA A 230 -16.85 -2.64 -15.92
C ALA A 230 -16.19 -3.06 -14.59
N GLU A 231 -16.61 -2.47 -13.46
CA GLU A 231 -16.14 -2.88 -12.13
C GLU A 231 -16.56 -4.30 -11.77
N GLN A 232 -17.80 -4.71 -12.10
CA GLN A 232 -18.27 -6.08 -11.91
C GLN A 232 -17.50 -7.07 -12.80
N GLN A 233 -17.28 -6.75 -14.08
CA GLN A 233 -16.47 -7.60 -14.97
C GLN A 233 -15.06 -7.79 -14.41
N LYS A 234 -14.45 -6.74 -13.87
CA LYS A 234 -13.15 -6.83 -13.23
C LYS A 234 -13.16 -7.75 -12.00
N GLN A 235 -14.22 -7.73 -11.20
CA GLN A 235 -14.36 -8.66 -10.07
C GLN A 235 -14.41 -10.12 -10.54
N ILE A 236 -15.09 -10.39 -11.65
CA ILE A 236 -15.12 -11.73 -12.27
C ILE A 236 -13.70 -12.11 -12.72
N ILE A 237 -13.02 -11.24 -13.46
CA ILE A 237 -11.63 -11.47 -13.90
C ILE A 237 -10.71 -11.81 -12.72
N ASN A 238 -10.80 -11.06 -11.63
CA ASN A 238 -9.99 -11.32 -10.44
C ASN A 238 -10.34 -12.65 -9.76
N ALA A 239 -11.61 -13.05 -9.78
CA ALA A 239 -12.05 -14.33 -9.25
C ALA A 239 -11.59 -15.50 -10.12
N THR A 240 -11.74 -15.40 -11.45
CA THR A 240 -11.19 -16.36 -12.44
C THR A 240 -9.68 -16.51 -12.26
N TRP A 241 -8.96 -15.39 -12.14
CA TRP A 241 -7.51 -15.38 -11.91
C TRP A 241 -7.10 -16.03 -10.60
N LYS A 242 -7.87 -15.81 -9.52
CA LYS A 242 -7.61 -16.44 -8.22
C LYS A 242 -7.68 -17.96 -8.31
N ILE A 243 -8.59 -18.50 -9.11
CA ILE A 243 -8.71 -19.94 -9.32
C ILE A 243 -7.54 -20.45 -10.16
N ILE A 244 -7.21 -19.80 -11.28
CA ILE A 244 -6.03 -20.15 -12.11
C ILE A 244 -4.77 -20.26 -11.24
N ARG A 245 -4.59 -19.34 -10.30
CA ARG A 245 -3.47 -19.31 -9.36
C ARG A 245 -3.49 -20.38 -8.28
N ARG A 246 -4.67 -20.87 -7.92
CA ARG A 246 -4.83 -21.93 -6.91
C ARG A 246 -4.56 -23.30 -7.55
N GLU A 247 -5.03 -23.49 -8.78
CA GLU A 247 -4.94 -24.76 -9.51
C GLU A 247 -3.58 -24.94 -10.21
N ILE A 248 -2.50 -24.93 -9.42
CA ILE A 248 -1.12 -25.14 -9.91
C ILE A 248 -0.70 -26.60 -9.96
N ASN A 249 -1.52 -27.50 -9.41
CA ASN A 249 -1.25 -28.94 -9.39
C ASN A 249 -1.85 -29.61 -10.63
N PRO A 250 -1.35 -30.80 -11.05
CA PRO A 250 -1.88 -31.53 -12.19
C PRO A 250 -3.36 -31.91 -12.06
N THR A 251 -3.86 -32.03 -10.85
CA THR A 251 -5.26 -32.33 -10.55
C THR A 251 -5.93 -31.14 -9.89
N VAL A 252 -7.10 -30.75 -10.40
CA VAL A 252 -7.89 -29.66 -9.81
C VAL A 252 -8.40 -29.98 -8.41
N SER A 253 -8.56 -28.94 -7.60
CA SER A 253 -9.11 -29.02 -6.25
C SER A 253 -10.59 -29.43 -6.22
N SER A 254 -11.07 -29.87 -5.05
CA SER A 254 -12.47 -30.23 -4.85
C SER A 254 -13.43 -29.05 -5.03
N GLU A 255 -12.96 -27.83 -4.78
CA GLU A 255 -13.75 -26.58 -4.87
C GLU A 255 -13.93 -26.11 -6.33
N PHE A 256 -13.10 -26.60 -7.26
CA PHE A 256 -13.02 -26.12 -8.64
C PHE A 256 -14.38 -26.11 -9.36
N VAL A 257 -15.14 -27.20 -9.25
CA VAL A 257 -16.44 -27.34 -9.95
C VAL A 257 -17.48 -26.36 -9.40
N GLU A 258 -17.48 -26.13 -8.08
CA GLU A 258 -18.39 -25.19 -7.43
C GLU A 258 -18.02 -23.75 -7.80
N ASP A 259 -16.74 -23.40 -7.76
CA ASP A 259 -16.25 -22.09 -8.13
C ASP A 259 -16.58 -21.74 -9.60
N MET A 260 -16.45 -22.71 -10.52
CA MET A 260 -16.86 -22.53 -11.91
C MET A 260 -18.35 -22.23 -12.04
N SER A 261 -19.20 -22.93 -11.27
CA SER A 261 -20.63 -22.66 -11.24
C SER A 261 -20.93 -21.25 -10.73
N THR A 262 -20.22 -20.78 -9.70
CA THR A 262 -20.39 -19.42 -9.18
C THR A 262 -19.96 -18.36 -10.19
N LEU A 263 -18.81 -18.53 -10.86
CA LEU A 263 -18.35 -17.62 -11.90
C LEU A 263 -19.30 -17.57 -13.09
N GLN A 264 -19.79 -18.72 -13.53
CA GLN A 264 -20.78 -18.82 -14.60
C GLN A 264 -22.04 -18.01 -14.25
N GLN A 265 -22.57 -18.16 -13.04
CA GLN A 265 -23.74 -17.41 -12.57
C GLN A 265 -23.48 -15.91 -12.51
N ALA A 266 -22.31 -15.49 -12.01
CA ALA A 266 -21.92 -14.08 -11.94
C ALA A 266 -21.81 -13.48 -13.35
N GLN A 267 -21.17 -14.18 -14.30
CA GLN A 267 -21.05 -13.73 -15.69
C GLN A 267 -22.42 -13.66 -16.37
N GLN A 268 -23.32 -14.62 -16.12
CA GLN A 268 -24.68 -14.61 -16.67
C GLN A 268 -25.53 -13.45 -16.12
N ALA A 269 -25.38 -13.14 -14.83
CA ALA A 269 -26.04 -11.98 -14.23
C ALA A 269 -25.54 -10.67 -14.88
N LEU A 270 -24.23 -10.56 -15.12
CA LEU A 270 -23.64 -9.39 -15.77
C LEU A 270 -24.09 -9.23 -17.23
N ILE A 271 -24.17 -10.31 -18.01
CA ILE A 271 -24.75 -10.32 -19.36
C ILE A 271 -26.17 -9.74 -19.34
N THR A 272 -26.99 -10.16 -18.37
CA THR A 272 -28.36 -9.66 -18.23
C THR A 272 -28.40 -8.15 -18.02
N GLU A 273 -27.50 -7.60 -17.20
CA GLU A 273 -27.41 -6.16 -16.97
C GLU A 273 -26.89 -5.40 -18.21
N VAL A 274 -25.93 -5.97 -18.94
CA VAL A 274 -25.43 -5.41 -20.22
C VAL A 274 -26.54 -5.34 -21.26
N ILE A 275 -27.34 -6.39 -21.45
CA ILE A 275 -28.48 -6.40 -22.38
C ILE A 275 -29.51 -5.33 -22.00
N LYS A 276 -29.80 -5.21 -20.69
CA LYS A 276 -30.71 -4.19 -20.18
C LYS A 276 -30.19 -2.78 -20.47
N LEU A 277 -28.88 -2.55 -20.40
CA LEU A 277 -28.27 -1.28 -20.77
C LEU A 277 -28.31 -1.06 -22.28
N ALA A 278 -28.01 -2.08 -23.08
CA ALA A 278 -28.03 -2.03 -24.55
C ALA A 278 -29.40 -1.58 -25.09
N SER A 279 -30.50 -2.03 -24.48
CA SER A 279 -31.86 -1.61 -24.85
C SER A 279 -32.12 -0.09 -24.72
N LYS A 280 -31.33 0.61 -23.90
CA LYS A 280 -31.47 2.05 -23.61
C LYS A 280 -30.53 2.92 -24.44
N VAL A 281 -29.59 2.33 -25.17
CA VAL A 281 -28.58 3.03 -25.96
C VAL A 281 -29.12 3.31 -27.37
N LYS A 282 -29.07 4.58 -27.79
CA LYS A 282 -29.60 5.01 -29.10
C LYS A 282 -28.55 5.02 -30.21
N SER A 283 -27.28 5.22 -29.88
CA SER A 283 -26.18 5.30 -30.86
C SER A 283 -25.92 3.95 -31.53
N GLN A 284 -25.88 3.91 -32.87
CA GLN A 284 -25.62 2.69 -33.65
C GLN A 284 -24.22 2.11 -33.36
N GLN A 285 -23.21 2.96 -33.16
CA GLN A 285 -21.85 2.52 -32.82
C GLN A 285 -21.75 1.96 -31.41
N SER A 286 -22.48 2.55 -30.44
CA SER A 286 -22.53 2.03 -29.07
C SER A 286 -23.28 0.70 -29.02
N LYS A 287 -24.34 0.51 -29.82
CA LYS A 287 -25.03 -0.79 -29.96
C LYS A 287 -24.09 -1.90 -30.45
N ALA A 288 -23.31 -1.65 -31.51
CA ALA A 288 -22.36 -2.64 -32.02
C ALA A 288 -21.30 -3.05 -30.97
N ILE A 289 -20.85 -2.10 -30.13
CA ILE A 289 -19.95 -2.41 -29.01
C ILE A 289 -20.66 -3.29 -27.97
N MET A 290 -21.92 -3.00 -27.63
CA MET A 290 -22.71 -3.81 -26.71
C MET A 290 -22.94 -5.24 -27.20
N ASP A 291 -23.21 -5.40 -28.48
CA ASP A 291 -23.40 -6.72 -29.09
C ASP A 291 -22.08 -7.51 -28.99
N SER A 292 -20.95 -6.85 -29.26
CA SER A 292 -19.62 -7.43 -29.10
C SER A 292 -19.30 -7.80 -27.65
N ILE A 293 -19.67 -6.94 -26.68
CA ILE A 293 -19.53 -7.23 -25.24
C ILE A 293 -20.34 -8.47 -24.88
N SER A 294 -21.62 -8.49 -25.27
CA SER A 294 -22.53 -9.59 -24.93
C SER A 294 -22.05 -10.91 -25.53
N GLN A 295 -21.58 -10.89 -26.78
CA GLN A 295 -20.99 -12.06 -27.44
C GLN A 295 -19.75 -12.57 -26.70
N LYS A 296 -18.82 -11.68 -26.32
CA LYS A 296 -17.60 -12.07 -25.59
C LYS A 296 -17.90 -12.63 -24.19
N MET A 297 -18.91 -12.07 -23.52
CA MET A 297 -19.35 -12.58 -22.23
C MET A 297 -20.07 -13.94 -22.36
N GLN A 298 -20.83 -14.17 -23.44
CA GLN A 298 -21.44 -15.48 -23.70
C GLN A 298 -20.39 -16.54 -24.04
N GLU A 299 -19.36 -16.18 -24.81
CA GLU A 299 -18.20 -17.02 -25.08
C GLU A 299 -17.48 -17.40 -23.77
N THR A 300 -17.33 -16.44 -22.86
CA THR A 300 -16.80 -16.69 -21.51
C THR A 300 -17.63 -17.74 -20.77
N VAL A 301 -18.96 -17.63 -20.76
CA VAL A 301 -19.84 -18.62 -20.12
C VAL A 301 -19.67 -20.01 -20.73
N ALA A 302 -19.53 -20.11 -22.05
CA ALA A 302 -19.29 -21.39 -22.71
C ALA A 302 -17.94 -22.00 -22.31
N LEU A 303 -16.88 -21.19 -22.22
CA LEU A 303 -15.55 -21.64 -21.78
C LEU A 303 -15.54 -22.05 -20.30
N LEU A 304 -16.24 -21.33 -19.42
CA LEU A 304 -16.38 -21.71 -18.01
C LEU A 304 -17.13 -23.04 -17.85
N ASN A 305 -18.15 -23.30 -18.67
CA ASN A 305 -18.85 -24.59 -18.69
C ASN A 305 -17.93 -25.71 -19.19
N ALA A 306 -17.20 -25.48 -20.28
CA ALA A 306 -16.24 -26.45 -20.80
C ALA A 306 -15.16 -26.77 -19.76
N ALA A 307 -14.62 -25.77 -19.06
CA ALA A 307 -13.67 -25.95 -17.98
C ALA A 307 -14.24 -26.79 -16.83
N ARG A 308 -15.50 -26.55 -16.47
CA ARG A 308 -16.21 -27.31 -15.43
C ARG A 308 -16.39 -28.78 -15.79
N GLU A 309 -16.72 -29.06 -17.05
CA GLU A 309 -16.94 -30.43 -17.55
C GLU A 309 -15.63 -31.22 -17.72
N THR A 310 -14.64 -30.59 -18.35
CA THR A 310 -13.32 -31.19 -18.62
C THR A 310 -12.42 -31.25 -17.39
N LYS A 311 -12.67 -30.38 -16.39
CA LYS A 311 -11.82 -30.18 -15.21
C LYS A 311 -10.39 -29.76 -15.57
N GLU A 312 -10.25 -28.99 -16.65
CA GLU A 312 -8.96 -28.49 -17.14
C GLU A 312 -8.83 -26.98 -16.92
N VAL A 313 -7.65 -26.55 -16.44
CA VAL A 313 -7.35 -25.13 -16.17
C VAL A 313 -7.12 -24.35 -17.46
N ASP A 314 -6.70 -25.01 -18.54
CA ASP A 314 -6.41 -24.37 -19.82
C ASP A 314 -7.65 -23.63 -20.37
N GLN A 315 -8.84 -24.20 -20.21
CA GLN A 315 -10.11 -23.57 -20.61
C GLN A 315 -10.41 -22.29 -19.79
N LEU A 316 -10.00 -22.22 -18.52
CA LEU A 316 -10.07 -20.97 -17.73
C LEU A 316 -9.17 -19.88 -18.31
N THR A 317 -7.98 -20.25 -18.80
CA THR A 317 -7.06 -19.25 -19.36
C THR A 317 -7.63 -18.63 -20.64
N ALA A 318 -8.33 -19.42 -21.45
CA ALA A 318 -9.11 -18.94 -22.58
C ALA A 318 -10.28 -18.04 -22.15
N ALA A 319 -11.03 -18.44 -21.10
CA ALA A 319 -12.12 -17.63 -20.53
C ALA A 319 -11.61 -16.27 -20.01
N LEU A 320 -10.46 -16.25 -19.35
CA LEU A 320 -9.83 -15.02 -18.87
C LEU A 320 -9.54 -14.04 -20.02
N ALA A 321 -9.09 -14.54 -21.17
CA ALA A 321 -8.82 -13.70 -22.34
C ALA A 321 -10.12 -13.06 -22.88
N THR A 322 -11.23 -13.80 -22.93
CA THR A 322 -12.54 -13.27 -23.35
C THR A 322 -13.11 -12.28 -22.34
N GLU A 323 -12.91 -12.52 -21.04
CA GLU A 323 -13.27 -11.60 -19.97
C GLU A 323 -12.51 -10.28 -20.07
N GLN A 324 -11.18 -10.32 -20.25
CA GLN A 324 -10.34 -9.13 -20.43
C GLN A 324 -10.76 -8.33 -21.66
N ALA A 325 -11.08 -9.01 -22.77
CA ALA A 325 -11.60 -8.36 -23.97
C ALA A 325 -12.94 -7.66 -23.71
N SER A 326 -13.86 -8.31 -22.99
CA SER A 326 -15.16 -7.71 -22.62
C SER A 326 -14.99 -6.47 -21.73
N TYR A 327 -14.04 -6.51 -20.79
CA TYR A 327 -13.73 -5.40 -19.89
C TYR A 327 -13.16 -4.20 -20.67
N GLN A 328 -12.25 -4.44 -21.62
CA GLN A 328 -11.76 -3.38 -22.51
C GLN A 328 -12.90 -2.72 -23.31
N LEU A 329 -13.84 -3.52 -23.84
CA LEU A 329 -14.98 -3.00 -24.59
C LEU A 329 -15.92 -2.15 -23.69
N LEU A 330 -16.13 -2.57 -22.44
CA LEU A 330 -16.90 -1.79 -21.44
C LEU A 330 -16.23 -0.43 -21.13
N LEU A 331 -14.89 -0.40 -21.06
CA LEU A 331 -14.15 0.85 -20.86
C LEU A 331 -14.26 1.79 -22.08
N LYS A 332 -14.15 1.25 -23.31
CA LYS A 332 -14.35 2.01 -24.55
C LYS A 332 -15.75 2.61 -24.65
N LEU A 333 -16.75 1.85 -24.22
CA LEU A 333 -18.12 2.33 -24.15
C LEU A 333 -18.27 3.51 -23.18
N ARG A 334 -17.73 3.37 -21.96
CA ARG A 334 -17.74 4.43 -20.95
C ARG A 334 -17.11 5.72 -21.48
N ALA A 335 -15.94 5.63 -22.10
CA ALA A 335 -15.20 6.80 -22.60
C ALA A 335 -16.02 7.61 -23.63
N ARG A 336 -16.84 6.93 -24.45
CA ARG A 336 -17.65 7.57 -25.50
C ARG A 336 -18.90 8.27 -24.98
N GLU A 337 -19.50 7.77 -23.90
CA GLU A 337 -20.69 8.38 -23.28
C GLU A 337 -20.34 9.61 -22.41
N HIS A 338 -19.05 9.87 -22.15
CA HIS A 338 -18.56 11.01 -21.36
C HIS A 338 -18.47 12.35 -22.12
N LYS A 339 -18.97 12.47 -23.36
CA LYS A 339 -19.09 13.77 -24.05
C LYS A 339 -20.23 14.60 -23.43
N VAL A 340 -19.93 15.41 -22.41
CA VAL A 340 -20.93 16.19 -21.66
C VAL A 340 -20.98 17.65 -22.13
N SER A 341 -22.19 18.04 -22.59
CA SER A 341 -22.73 19.40 -22.65
C SER A 341 -23.01 19.91 -21.23
N GLN A 342 -22.52 21.10 -20.89
CA GLN A 342 -22.69 21.69 -19.57
C GLN A 342 -24.00 22.47 -19.48
N ASN A 343 -24.95 21.95 -18.69
CA ASN A 343 -26.19 22.67 -18.36
C ASN A 343 -25.99 23.44 -17.04
N LYS A 344 -26.04 24.77 -17.09
CA LYS A 344 -26.09 25.64 -15.90
C LYS A 344 -27.53 25.71 -15.41
N ASN A 345 -27.88 24.94 -14.38
CA ASN A 345 -28.77 25.38 -13.32
C ASN A 345 -28.69 24.43 -12.11
N GLY A 346 -28.60 25.03 -10.92
CA GLY A 346 -28.33 24.33 -9.66
C GLY A 346 -29.56 23.73 -8.97
N GLY A 347 -29.31 23.12 -7.80
CA GLY A 347 -30.34 22.74 -6.83
C GLY A 347 -30.22 21.30 -6.34
N GLY A 348 -29.96 21.14 -5.04
CA GLY A 348 -29.64 19.91 -4.31
C GLY A 348 -30.40 18.63 -4.62
N SER A 349 -29.70 17.49 -4.50
CA SER A 349 -30.22 16.30 -3.81
C SER A 349 -29.09 15.37 -3.36
N LYS A 350 -29.26 14.81 -2.17
CA LYS A 350 -28.36 13.92 -1.45
C LYS A 350 -28.54 12.50 -2.02
N GLY A 351 -27.47 11.92 -2.58
CA GLY A 351 -27.46 10.53 -3.04
C GLY A 351 -26.03 9.99 -3.11
N GLY A 352 -25.70 9.05 -2.22
CA GLY A 352 -24.39 8.41 -2.15
C GLY A 352 -24.12 7.53 -3.37
N GLY A 353 -22.97 7.75 -4.02
CA GLY A 353 -22.48 6.90 -5.10
C GLY A 353 -21.78 7.65 -6.23
N SER A 354 -20.69 8.36 -5.95
CA SER A 354 -19.59 8.59 -6.91
C SER A 354 -18.42 9.30 -6.20
N SER A 355 -17.52 8.54 -5.58
CA SER A 355 -16.29 9.10 -4.98
C SER A 355 -15.17 9.32 -5.99
N ARG A 356 -15.34 8.88 -7.26
CA ARG A 356 -14.28 8.91 -8.29
C ARG A 356 -14.41 10.10 -9.24
N SER A 357 -15.64 10.54 -9.60
CA SER A 357 -15.82 11.76 -10.41
C SER A 357 -15.66 13.06 -9.62
N GLN A 358 -15.85 13.02 -8.29
CA GLN A 358 -15.64 14.18 -7.40
C GLN A 358 -14.17 14.64 -7.35
N ASN A 359 -13.20 13.73 -7.47
CA ASN A 359 -11.77 14.10 -7.50
C ASN A 359 -11.37 14.81 -8.81
N GLN A 360 -12.03 14.48 -9.93
CA GLN A 360 -11.85 15.18 -11.22
C GLN A 360 -12.56 16.55 -11.22
N LEU A 361 -13.73 16.66 -10.59
CA LEU A 361 -14.40 17.94 -10.35
C LEU A 361 -13.56 18.86 -9.45
N GLN A 362 -12.88 18.32 -8.44
CA GLN A 362 -11.95 19.09 -7.60
C GLN A 362 -10.72 19.59 -8.38
N GLN A 363 -10.23 18.84 -9.37
CA GLN A 363 -9.16 19.31 -10.26
C GLN A 363 -9.65 20.40 -11.24
N LEU A 364 -10.88 20.29 -11.76
CA LEU A 364 -11.52 21.33 -12.57
C LEU A 364 -11.83 22.60 -11.76
N GLU A 365 -12.17 22.45 -10.47
CA GLU A 365 -12.28 23.58 -9.54
C GLU A 365 -10.90 24.19 -9.25
N LEU A 366 -9.82 23.40 -9.21
CA LEU A 366 -8.46 23.90 -8.98
C LEU A 366 -7.91 24.69 -10.19
N THR A 367 -8.23 24.29 -11.43
CA THR A 367 -7.87 25.05 -12.64
C THR A 367 -8.75 26.29 -12.85
N ASN A 368 -10.06 26.22 -12.55
CA ASN A 368 -10.91 27.43 -12.52
C ASN A 368 -10.52 28.39 -11.37
N LYS A 369 -10.07 27.85 -10.23
CA LYS A 369 -9.52 28.64 -9.13
C LYS A 369 -8.24 29.37 -9.52
N LYS A 370 -7.37 28.78 -10.35
CA LYS A 370 -6.17 29.49 -10.88
C LYS A 370 -6.52 30.76 -11.68
N GLN A 371 -7.63 30.78 -12.42
CA GLN A 371 -8.08 31.99 -13.13
C GLN A 371 -8.90 32.98 -12.28
N ARG A 372 -9.45 32.56 -11.13
CA ARG A 372 -10.12 33.46 -10.17
C ARG A 372 -9.18 34.04 -9.11
N TYR A 373 -8.04 33.40 -8.85
CA TYR A 373 -7.03 33.92 -7.92
C TYR A 373 -6.19 35.08 -8.50
N GLU A 374 -6.29 35.38 -9.80
CA GLU A 374 -5.75 36.64 -10.35
C GLU A 374 -6.66 37.85 -10.05
N THR A 375 -7.92 37.64 -9.66
CA THR A 375 -8.90 38.74 -9.45
C THR A 375 -9.34 38.95 -8.00
N GLU A 376 -8.70 38.31 -7.02
CA GLU A 376 -8.98 38.52 -5.58
C GLU A 376 -7.73 38.88 -4.79
N ASN A 377 -6.90 39.77 -5.34
CA ASN A 377 -5.73 40.33 -4.64
C ASN A 377 -6.10 41.42 -3.60
N GLN A 378 -7.27 41.32 -2.97
CA GLN A 378 -7.71 42.17 -1.87
C GLN A 378 -8.63 41.38 -0.91
N ALA A 379 -8.06 40.45 -0.15
CA ALA A 379 -8.71 39.90 1.03
C ALA A 379 -7.70 39.85 2.18
N SER A 380 -8.06 40.53 3.26
CA SER A 380 -7.28 40.78 4.47
C SER A 380 -6.60 39.53 5.02
N GLN A 381 -5.32 39.67 5.40
CA GLN A 381 -4.53 38.63 6.07
C GLN A 381 -5.27 38.07 7.30
N PRO A 382 -5.60 36.76 7.35
CA PRO A 382 -5.82 36.10 8.62
C PRO A 382 -4.47 36.02 9.35
N PRO A 383 -4.40 36.31 10.66
CA PRO A 383 -3.16 36.12 11.41
C PRO A 383 -2.72 34.66 11.29
N ALA A 384 -1.41 34.45 11.12
CA ALA A 384 -0.79 33.14 10.93
C ALA A 384 -1.38 32.10 11.90
N ALA A 385 -2.12 31.13 11.36
CA ALA A 385 -2.73 30.06 12.14
C ALA A 385 -1.60 29.18 12.70
N GLN A 386 -1.26 29.40 13.97
CA GLN A 386 -0.35 28.51 14.67
C GLN A 386 -1.00 27.13 14.84
N PRO A 387 -0.24 26.03 14.72
CA PRO A 387 -0.75 24.70 15.03
C PRO A 387 -1.32 24.67 16.44
N ASP A 388 -2.55 24.19 16.57
CA ASP A 388 -3.26 24.19 17.84
C ASP A 388 -2.68 23.09 18.74
N ARG A 389 -1.82 23.46 19.69
CA ARG A 389 -1.13 22.53 20.61
C ARG A 389 -2.11 21.65 21.38
N GLU A 390 -3.30 22.15 21.69
CA GLU A 390 -4.32 21.37 22.40
C GLU A 390 -4.83 20.22 21.52
N SER A 391 -5.06 20.50 20.23
CA SER A 391 -5.52 19.49 19.26
C SER A 391 -4.51 18.36 19.05
N LEU A 392 -3.20 18.66 19.06
CA LEU A 392 -2.13 17.67 18.95
C LEU A 392 -2.03 16.79 20.19
N GLN A 393 -2.22 17.36 21.38
CA GLN A 393 -2.26 16.59 22.62
C GLN A 393 -3.46 15.66 22.68
N ILE A 394 -4.64 16.13 22.27
CA ILE A 394 -5.85 15.31 22.15
C ILE A 394 -5.61 14.16 21.16
N LEU A 395 -5.02 14.44 20.00
CA LEU A 395 -4.68 13.40 19.00
C LEU A 395 -3.74 12.33 19.57
N ASN A 396 -2.69 12.74 20.28
CA ASN A 396 -1.74 11.80 20.89
C ASN A 396 -2.42 10.90 21.92
N ARG A 397 -3.32 11.46 22.73
CA ARG A 397 -4.06 10.70 23.74
C ARG A 397 -5.12 9.79 23.13
N LEU A 398 -5.81 10.23 22.08
CA LEU A 398 -6.72 9.39 21.29
C LEU A 398 -5.99 8.22 20.63
N ARG A 399 -4.77 8.44 20.12
CA ARG A 399 -3.91 7.37 19.58
C ARG A 399 -3.56 6.34 20.64
N GLU A 400 -3.17 6.79 21.84
CA GLU A 400 -2.87 5.90 22.98
C GLU A 400 -4.10 5.10 23.41
N LEU A 401 -5.27 5.76 23.51
CA LEU A 401 -6.54 5.11 23.85
C LEU A 401 -6.94 4.05 22.81
N ALA A 402 -6.87 4.38 21.53
CA ALA A 402 -7.19 3.46 20.44
C ALA A 402 -6.26 2.23 20.45
N GLN A 403 -4.96 2.45 20.62
CA GLN A 403 -3.97 1.37 20.68
C GLN A 403 -4.23 0.45 21.88
N ARG A 404 -4.39 1.02 23.08
CA ARG A 404 -4.65 0.22 24.28
C ARG A 404 -5.99 -0.51 24.23
N GLN A 405 -7.03 0.07 23.63
CA GLN A 405 -8.30 -0.62 23.44
C GLN A 405 -8.16 -1.79 22.45
N LYS A 406 -7.37 -1.62 21.39
CA LYS A 406 -7.03 -2.71 20.46
C LYS A 406 -6.30 -3.85 21.17
N ASP A 407 -5.25 -3.54 21.92
CA ASP A 407 -4.47 -4.53 22.66
C ASP A 407 -5.34 -5.29 23.70
N LEU A 408 -6.27 -4.57 24.36
CA LEU A 408 -7.25 -5.20 25.26
C LEU A 408 -8.24 -6.10 24.52
N ASN A 409 -8.73 -5.69 23.34
CA ASN A 409 -9.63 -6.51 22.54
C ASN A 409 -8.93 -7.81 22.07
N GLU A 410 -7.65 -7.73 21.67
CA GLU A 410 -6.85 -8.90 21.30
C GLU A 410 -6.65 -9.86 22.48
N GLN A 411 -6.29 -9.34 23.65
CA GLN A 411 -6.17 -10.14 24.88
C GLN A 411 -7.51 -10.76 25.30
N LEU A 412 -8.61 -10.02 25.19
CA LEU A 412 -9.95 -10.55 25.48
C LEU A 412 -10.37 -11.64 24.51
N LYS A 413 -9.99 -11.54 23.23
CA LYS A 413 -10.25 -12.58 22.23
C LYS A 413 -9.48 -13.86 22.57
N GLU A 414 -8.19 -13.75 22.88
CA GLU A 414 -7.36 -14.89 23.29
C GLU A 414 -7.90 -15.57 24.55
N LEU A 415 -8.32 -14.79 25.56
CA LEU A 415 -8.92 -15.34 26.78
C LEU A 415 -10.31 -15.95 26.55
N ALA A 416 -11.12 -15.39 25.64
CA ALA A 416 -12.40 -15.97 25.27
C ALA A 416 -12.22 -17.36 24.63
N ASP A 417 -11.18 -17.53 23.81
CA ASP A 417 -10.86 -18.81 23.20
C ASP A 417 -10.34 -19.80 24.25
N LYS A 418 -9.42 -19.39 25.13
CA LYS A 418 -8.94 -20.23 26.25
C LYS A 418 -10.07 -20.65 27.20
N GLN A 419 -11.03 -19.77 27.48
CA GLN A 419 -12.18 -20.07 28.33
C GLN A 419 -13.09 -21.16 27.73
N ARG A 420 -13.17 -21.26 26.40
CA ARG A 420 -13.97 -22.30 25.72
C ARG A 420 -13.34 -23.69 25.79
N PHE A 421 -12.01 -23.77 25.84
CA PHE A 421 -11.27 -25.04 25.80
C PHE A 421 -10.70 -25.48 27.16
N ALA A 422 -10.86 -24.69 28.22
CA ALA A 422 -10.38 -25.01 29.57
C ALA A 422 -11.11 -26.22 30.17
N LYS A 423 -10.33 -27.27 30.51
CA LYS A 423 -10.85 -28.56 31.02
C LYS A 423 -10.64 -28.73 32.52
N THR A 424 -9.73 -27.97 33.13
CA THR A 424 -9.37 -28.08 34.54
C THR A 424 -9.80 -26.86 35.36
N ASP A 425 -10.04 -27.04 36.65
CA ASP A 425 -10.44 -25.95 37.56
C ASP A 425 -9.29 -24.95 37.80
N GLN A 426 -8.03 -25.39 37.71
CA GLN A 426 -6.85 -24.51 37.80
C GLN A 426 -6.76 -23.54 36.61
N GLU A 427 -6.99 -24.03 35.37
CA GLU A 427 -7.02 -23.17 34.18
C GLU A 427 -8.14 -22.12 34.25
N ARG A 428 -9.30 -22.49 34.82
CA ARG A 428 -10.43 -21.58 35.00
C ARG A 428 -10.10 -20.45 35.99
N GLU A 429 -9.45 -20.77 37.11
CA GLU A 429 -8.99 -19.77 38.08
C GLU A 429 -7.96 -18.79 37.48
N GLU A 430 -7.03 -19.28 36.67
CA GLU A 430 -6.03 -18.41 36.00
C GLU A 430 -6.67 -17.44 35.01
N ILE A 431 -7.64 -17.92 34.24
CA ILE A 431 -8.43 -17.11 33.30
C ILE A 431 -9.21 -16.02 34.06
N GLU A 432 -9.85 -16.36 35.18
CA GLU A 432 -10.54 -15.36 36.01
C GLU A 432 -9.60 -14.28 36.56
N ARG A 433 -8.40 -14.67 37.03
CA ARG A 433 -7.38 -13.72 37.48
C ARG A 433 -6.88 -12.83 36.34
N GLN A 434 -6.77 -13.35 35.12
CA GLN A 434 -6.40 -12.57 33.93
C GLN A 434 -7.53 -11.61 33.51
N LEU A 435 -8.79 -12.06 33.51
CA LEU A 435 -9.96 -11.22 33.23
C LEU A 435 -10.10 -10.09 34.26
N LYS A 436 -9.81 -10.34 35.54
CA LYS A 436 -9.79 -9.30 36.58
C LYS A 436 -8.75 -8.21 36.29
N ARG A 437 -7.54 -8.59 35.85
CA ARG A 437 -6.50 -7.64 35.42
C ARG A 437 -6.92 -6.83 34.19
N LEU A 438 -7.55 -7.46 33.19
CA LEU A 438 -8.06 -6.76 32.01
C LEU A 438 -9.17 -5.78 32.37
N ARG A 439 -10.04 -6.13 33.32
CA ARG A 439 -11.08 -5.23 33.81
C ARG A 439 -10.50 -3.99 34.50
N GLU A 440 -9.42 -4.13 35.26
CA GLU A 440 -8.72 -2.97 35.84
C GLU A 440 -8.14 -2.06 34.76
N ARG A 441 -7.53 -2.64 33.71
CA ARG A 441 -7.05 -1.88 32.54
C ARG A 441 -8.19 -1.17 31.79
N GLN A 442 -9.36 -1.81 31.65
CA GLN A 442 -10.55 -1.20 31.02
C GLN A 442 -11.04 0.02 31.82
N ARG A 443 -10.97 -0.03 33.16
CA ARG A 443 -11.28 1.12 34.03
C ARG A 443 -10.25 2.23 33.93
N GLU A 444 -8.98 1.89 33.77
CA GLU A 444 -7.94 2.88 33.49
C GLU A 444 -8.24 3.60 32.17
N LEU A 445 -8.63 2.87 31.12
CA LEU A 445 -9.02 3.48 29.84
C LEU A 445 -10.22 4.42 29.95
N LEU A 446 -11.22 4.07 30.75
CA LEU A 446 -12.35 4.97 31.03
C LEU A 446 -11.88 6.27 31.66
N ARG A 447 -10.99 6.23 32.67
CA ARG A 447 -10.42 7.44 33.28
C ARG A 447 -9.64 8.28 32.26
N LYS A 448 -8.85 7.62 31.40
CA LYS A 448 -8.10 8.31 30.34
C LYS A 448 -9.00 8.93 29.26
N ALA A 449 -10.13 8.29 28.95
CA ALA A 449 -11.14 8.85 28.07
C ALA A 449 -11.82 10.08 28.70
N ASP A 450 -12.06 10.06 30.02
CA ASP A 450 -12.62 11.19 30.77
C ASP A 450 -11.67 12.40 30.79
N GLU A 451 -10.36 12.18 30.95
CA GLU A 451 -9.35 13.23 30.84
C GLU A 451 -9.36 13.88 29.44
N VAL A 452 -9.55 13.08 28.39
CA VAL A 452 -9.65 13.58 27.01
C VAL A 452 -10.93 14.37 26.80
N ALA A 453 -12.04 13.92 27.37
CA ALA A 453 -13.33 14.63 27.33
C ALA A 453 -13.20 16.01 27.99
N GLN A 454 -12.63 16.05 29.20
CA GLN A 454 -12.46 17.28 29.96
C GLN A 454 -11.56 18.30 29.23
N ARG A 455 -10.49 17.84 28.58
CA ARG A 455 -9.64 18.71 27.75
C ARG A 455 -10.37 19.22 26.51
N MET A 456 -11.19 18.38 25.87
CA MET A 456 -12.04 18.81 24.77
C MET A 456 -13.09 19.84 25.20
N ASP A 457 -13.60 19.75 26.43
CA ASP A 457 -14.52 20.73 27.00
C ASP A 457 -13.87 22.08 27.31
N GLN A 458 -12.60 22.06 27.74
CA GLN A 458 -11.81 23.27 27.95
C GLN A 458 -11.45 24.00 26.63
N SER A 459 -11.31 23.25 25.52
CA SER A 459 -11.06 23.86 24.21
C SER A 459 -12.30 24.65 23.72
N LYS A 460 -12.15 25.96 23.50
CA LYS A 460 -13.24 26.89 23.10
C LYS A 460 -13.60 26.83 21.59
N GLN A 461 -13.35 25.71 20.90
CA GLN A 461 -13.60 25.60 19.44
C GLN A 461 -15.05 25.16 19.11
N PRO A 462 -15.72 25.81 18.14
CA PRO A 462 -17.11 25.50 17.75
C PRO A 462 -17.30 24.16 17.03
N SER A 463 -16.24 23.55 16.48
CA SER A 463 -16.29 22.24 15.82
C SER A 463 -16.16 21.02 16.77
N SER A 464 -16.01 21.26 18.08
CA SER A 464 -15.83 20.21 19.09
C SER A 464 -17.12 19.44 19.45
N THR A 465 -18.31 19.96 19.13
CA THR A 465 -19.59 19.37 19.54
C THR A 465 -19.86 17.99 18.96
N LYS A 466 -19.43 17.73 17.72
CA LYS A 466 -19.56 16.41 17.08
C LYS A 466 -18.60 15.39 17.69
N SER A 467 -17.32 15.73 17.79
CA SER A 467 -16.30 14.84 18.37
C SER A 467 -16.55 14.56 19.86
N ARG A 468 -17.16 15.51 20.60
CA ARG A 468 -17.63 15.28 21.98
C ARG A 468 -18.70 14.19 22.05
N ARG A 469 -19.72 14.26 21.19
CA ARG A 469 -20.78 13.22 21.13
C ARG A 469 -20.21 11.85 20.79
N GLU A 470 -19.25 11.77 19.87
CA GLU A 470 -18.59 10.52 19.49
C GLU A 470 -17.74 9.96 20.65
N LEU A 471 -17.07 10.82 21.43
CA LEU A 471 -16.33 10.39 22.63
C LEU A 471 -17.26 9.93 23.76
N GLU A 472 -18.41 10.59 23.96
CA GLU A 472 -19.43 10.15 24.91
C GLU A 472 -19.99 8.77 24.55
N GLN A 473 -20.23 8.51 23.26
CA GLN A 473 -20.62 7.18 22.78
C GLN A 473 -19.52 6.14 23.03
N THR A 474 -18.27 6.52 22.79
CA THR A 474 -17.11 5.66 23.09
C THR A 474 -17.09 5.30 24.57
N ARG A 475 -17.28 6.28 25.46
CA ARG A 475 -17.33 6.07 26.91
C ARG A 475 -18.44 5.10 27.31
N LYS A 476 -19.63 5.21 26.71
CA LYS A 476 -20.73 4.27 26.94
C LYS A 476 -20.33 2.83 26.57
N HIS A 477 -19.67 2.64 25.43
CA HIS A 477 -19.21 1.31 25.03
C HIS A 477 -18.08 0.77 25.91
N LEU A 478 -17.14 1.62 26.34
CA LEU A 478 -16.10 1.23 27.30
C LEU A 478 -16.69 0.84 28.66
N GLN A 479 -17.74 1.53 29.11
CA GLN A 479 -18.47 1.22 30.35
C GLN A 479 -19.21 -0.12 30.25
N GLN A 480 -19.96 -0.31 29.16
CA GLN A 480 -20.64 -1.58 28.85
C GLN A 480 -19.65 -2.76 28.78
N SER A 481 -18.46 -2.54 28.23
CA SER A 481 -17.40 -3.55 28.19
C SER A 481 -16.93 -3.91 29.61
N SER A 482 -16.64 -2.91 30.44
CA SER A 482 -16.25 -3.12 31.85
C SER A 482 -17.33 -3.81 32.68
N GLU A 483 -18.61 -3.50 32.46
CA GLU A 483 -19.76 -4.15 33.12
C GLU A 483 -19.92 -5.60 32.64
N SER A 484 -19.82 -5.85 31.34
CA SER A 484 -19.86 -7.21 30.78
C SER A 484 -18.71 -8.09 31.30
N LEU A 485 -17.50 -7.52 31.49
CA LEU A 485 -16.38 -8.21 32.13
C LEU A 485 -16.61 -8.48 33.61
N LYS A 486 -17.38 -7.64 34.32
CA LYS A 486 -17.78 -7.89 35.72
C LYS A 486 -18.71 -9.08 35.82
N GLU A 487 -19.60 -9.24 34.84
CA GLU A 487 -20.60 -10.31 34.77
C GLU A 487 -20.07 -11.62 34.18
N GLY A 488 -18.77 -11.70 33.86
CA GLY A 488 -18.16 -12.88 33.23
C GLY A 488 -18.53 -13.09 31.76
N GLN A 489 -19.19 -12.12 31.13
CA GLN A 489 -19.67 -12.20 29.74
C GLN A 489 -18.61 -11.66 28.77
N VAL A 490 -17.51 -12.41 28.60
CA VAL A 490 -16.35 -12.00 27.78
C VAL A 490 -16.74 -11.68 26.32
N SER A 491 -17.62 -12.47 25.70
CA SER A 491 -18.10 -12.22 24.34
C SER A 491 -18.86 -10.89 24.18
N ARG A 492 -19.67 -10.49 25.17
CA ARG A 492 -20.38 -9.20 25.12
C ARG A 492 -19.42 -8.04 25.37
N ALA A 493 -18.45 -8.23 26.27
CA ALA A 493 -17.39 -7.26 26.52
C ALA A 493 -16.51 -6.99 25.29
N LEU A 494 -16.17 -8.03 24.53
CA LEU A 494 -15.41 -7.93 23.29
C LEU A 494 -16.16 -7.14 22.22
N ASN A 495 -17.47 -7.39 22.08
CA ASN A 495 -18.31 -6.69 21.10
C ASN A 495 -18.47 -5.19 21.40
N SER A 496 -18.61 -4.81 22.66
CA SER A 496 -18.65 -3.38 23.06
C SER A 496 -17.26 -2.74 22.98
N GLY A 497 -16.20 -3.46 23.37
CA GLY A 497 -14.81 -3.01 23.23
C GLY A 497 -14.39 -2.78 21.78
N THR A 498 -14.85 -3.62 20.84
CA THR A 498 -14.59 -3.45 19.40
C THR A 498 -15.28 -2.21 18.84
N ARG A 499 -16.52 -1.92 19.26
CA ARG A 499 -17.23 -0.68 18.87
C ARG A 499 -16.54 0.56 19.42
N ALA A 500 -16.09 0.52 20.67
CA ALA A 500 -15.32 1.61 21.26
C ALA A 500 -14.00 1.85 20.49
N GLN A 501 -13.31 0.78 20.09
CA GLN A 501 -12.09 0.89 19.27
C GLN A 501 -12.38 1.58 17.92
N GLN A 502 -13.43 1.16 17.21
CA GLN A 502 -13.79 1.76 15.92
C GLN A 502 -14.09 3.25 16.04
N GLN A 503 -14.78 3.67 17.09
CA GLN A 503 -15.07 5.09 17.35
C GLN A 503 -13.81 5.88 17.73
N LEU A 504 -12.92 5.32 18.56
CA LEU A 504 -11.62 5.93 18.86
C LEU A 504 -10.76 6.10 17.60
N ASP A 505 -10.78 5.11 16.70
CA ASP A 505 -10.07 5.19 15.42
C ASP A 505 -10.66 6.26 14.48
N GLN A 506 -11.98 6.42 14.46
CA GLN A 506 -12.65 7.50 13.71
C GLN A 506 -12.27 8.88 14.25
N LEU A 507 -12.36 9.07 15.56
CA LEU A 507 -11.96 10.31 16.25
C LEU A 507 -10.48 10.63 15.99
N LYS A 508 -9.59 9.65 16.15
CA LYS A 508 -8.17 9.76 15.84
C LYS A 508 -7.94 10.24 14.40
N ASN A 509 -8.66 9.68 13.44
CA ASN A 509 -8.52 10.03 12.03
C ASN A 509 -9.08 11.42 11.70
N GLU A 510 -10.19 11.82 12.32
CA GLU A 510 -10.76 13.17 12.16
C GLU A 510 -9.79 14.24 12.69
N PHE A 511 -9.24 14.03 13.90
CA PHE A 511 -8.21 14.91 14.45
C PHE A 511 -6.93 14.91 13.61
N ARG A 512 -6.49 13.76 13.09
CA ARG A 512 -5.32 13.68 12.20
C ARG A 512 -5.52 14.51 10.94
N LYS A 513 -6.68 14.42 10.28
CA LYS A 513 -6.99 15.24 9.11
C LYS A 513 -6.96 16.73 9.42
N LYS A 514 -7.49 17.11 10.58
CA LYS A 514 -7.48 18.51 11.04
C LYS A 514 -6.05 19.02 11.28
N THR A 515 -5.22 18.25 11.99
CA THR A 515 -3.82 18.61 12.23
C THR A 515 -3.02 18.64 10.92
N ALA A 516 -3.27 17.71 9.99
CA ALA A 516 -2.63 17.70 8.68
C ALA A 516 -2.97 18.95 7.86
N ASN A 517 -4.23 19.41 7.89
CA ASN A 517 -4.61 20.66 7.24
C ASN A 517 -3.89 21.87 7.86
N GLN A 518 -3.79 21.94 9.19
CA GLN A 518 -3.04 23.00 9.88
C GLN A 518 -1.56 23.00 9.50
N PHE A 519 -0.93 21.83 9.41
CA PHE A 519 0.46 21.72 8.96
C PHE A 519 0.61 22.09 7.47
N ALA A 520 -0.35 21.74 6.62
CA ALA A 520 -0.35 22.14 5.22
C ALA A 520 -0.45 23.67 5.07
N ASP A 521 -1.28 24.32 5.89
CA ASP A 521 -1.40 25.79 5.92
C ASP A 521 -0.11 26.43 6.44
N ALA A 522 0.48 25.90 7.51
CA ALA A 522 1.77 26.34 8.02
C ALA A 522 2.89 26.20 6.96
N MET A 523 2.93 25.08 6.24
CA MET A 523 3.88 24.87 5.14
C MET A 523 3.68 25.85 3.98
N ARG A 524 2.43 26.16 3.61
CA ARG A 524 2.17 27.19 2.60
C ARG A 524 2.70 28.55 3.05
N SER A 525 2.50 28.91 4.32
CA SER A 525 3.04 30.16 4.87
C SER A 525 4.57 30.18 4.90
N LEU A 526 5.21 29.09 5.33
CA LEU A 526 6.67 28.96 5.34
C LEU A 526 7.25 29.07 3.92
N ASN A 527 6.65 28.40 2.95
CA ASN A 527 7.09 28.47 1.55
C ASN A 527 6.92 29.88 0.98
N GLN A 528 5.80 30.56 1.26
CA GLN A 528 5.60 31.95 0.83
C GLN A 528 6.63 32.90 1.45
N GLN A 529 6.95 32.74 2.74
CA GLN A 529 7.98 33.52 3.41
C GLN A 529 9.37 33.23 2.82
N ALA A 530 9.70 31.97 2.55
CA ALA A 530 10.96 31.57 1.93
C ALA A 530 11.09 32.11 0.48
N GLU A 531 10.02 32.10 -0.31
CA GLU A 531 9.98 32.69 -1.64
C GLU A 531 10.19 34.20 -1.61
N GLN A 532 9.53 34.91 -0.68
CA GLN A 532 9.72 36.35 -0.51
C GLN A 532 11.14 36.71 -0.06
N LEU A 533 11.74 35.90 0.82
CA LEU A 533 13.13 36.06 1.23
C LEU A 533 14.08 35.87 0.04
N ASP A 534 13.92 34.79 -0.73
CA ASP A 534 14.73 34.50 -1.93
C ASP A 534 14.62 35.61 -3.00
N GLN A 535 13.41 36.09 -3.29
CA GLN A 535 13.18 37.17 -4.26
C GLN A 535 13.85 38.48 -3.81
N LYS A 536 13.61 38.91 -2.57
CA LYS A 536 14.23 40.13 -2.04
C LYS A 536 15.75 40.01 -1.93
N GLN A 537 16.27 38.81 -1.63
CA GLN A 537 17.71 38.59 -1.60
C GLN A 537 18.34 38.78 -2.99
N LYS A 538 17.69 38.26 -4.04
CA LYS A 538 18.12 38.47 -5.43
C LYS A 538 18.08 39.95 -5.84
N GLU A 539 17.06 40.69 -5.41
CA GLU A 539 16.99 42.15 -5.61
C GLU A 539 18.12 42.89 -4.90
N LEU A 540 18.44 42.51 -3.66
CA LEU A 540 19.54 43.10 -2.88
C LEU A 540 20.90 42.81 -3.51
N ASN A 541 21.12 41.57 -3.97
CA ASN A 541 22.33 41.20 -4.71
C ASN A 541 22.52 42.08 -5.96
N GLN A 542 21.45 42.26 -6.76
CA GLN A 542 21.49 43.11 -7.95
C GLN A 542 21.74 44.57 -7.62
N ALA A 543 21.13 45.10 -6.55
CA ALA A 543 21.35 46.46 -6.09
C ALA A 543 22.81 46.67 -5.63
N LEU A 544 23.37 45.69 -4.91
CA LEU A 544 24.79 45.67 -4.51
C LEU A 544 25.73 45.70 -5.72
N ASN A 545 25.46 44.85 -6.72
CA ASN A 545 26.29 44.75 -7.92
C ASN A 545 26.27 46.03 -8.76
N LYS A 546 25.10 46.67 -8.92
CA LYS A 546 24.97 47.95 -9.63
C LYS A 546 25.73 49.08 -8.92
N GLN A 547 25.73 49.07 -7.59
CA GLN A 547 26.43 50.07 -6.80
C GLN A 547 27.96 49.90 -6.87
N ASN A 548 28.46 48.66 -7.00
CA ASN A 548 29.88 48.37 -7.22
C ASN A 548 30.34 48.67 -8.66
N GLN A 549 29.51 48.46 -9.68
CA GLN A 549 29.84 48.78 -11.09
C GLN A 549 29.91 50.28 -11.38
N SER A 550 29.35 51.13 -10.50
CA SER A 550 29.41 52.58 -10.62
C SER A 550 30.78 53.17 -10.21
N ASP A 551 31.73 52.35 -9.77
CA ASP A 551 33.09 52.75 -9.45
C ASP A 551 33.96 52.93 -10.72
N GLN A 552 33.79 54.07 -11.40
CA GLN A 552 34.90 54.65 -12.16
C GLN A 552 35.86 55.39 -11.21
N PRO A 553 37.18 55.30 -11.43
CA PRO A 553 38.18 55.81 -10.50
C PRO A 553 38.33 57.33 -10.68
N GLN A 554 37.55 58.16 -9.97
CA GLN A 554 38.00 59.51 -9.57
C GLN A 554 37.10 60.36 -8.65
N VAL A 555 35.92 59.92 -8.21
CA VAL A 555 35.05 60.81 -7.41
C VAL A 555 35.23 60.59 -5.90
N ARG A 556 35.73 61.64 -5.23
CA ARG A 556 35.85 61.80 -3.77
C ARG A 556 34.63 61.26 -3.02
N ARG A 557 34.86 60.61 -1.86
CA ARG A 557 33.85 60.17 -0.87
C ARG A 557 32.77 61.25 -0.69
N SER A 558 31.65 61.12 -1.38
CA SER A 558 30.53 62.05 -1.29
C SER A 558 29.56 61.55 -0.22
N LEU A 559 28.96 62.46 0.56
CA LEU A 559 27.97 62.14 1.59
C LEU A 559 26.74 61.38 1.04
N ARG A 560 26.47 61.47 -0.28
CA ARG A 560 25.43 60.69 -0.97
C ARG A 560 25.78 59.19 -1.11
N LYS A 561 27.05 58.82 -1.25
CA LYS A 561 27.48 57.40 -1.36
C LYS A 561 27.22 56.66 -0.04
N ASN A 562 27.47 57.32 1.09
CA ASN A 562 27.18 56.77 2.42
C ASN A 562 25.67 56.57 2.65
N GLN A 563 24.80 57.49 2.20
CA GLN A 563 23.35 57.33 2.35
C GLN A 563 22.77 56.12 1.58
N GLY A 564 23.31 55.81 0.40
CA GLY A 564 22.88 54.63 -0.37
C GLY A 564 23.34 53.31 0.28
N GLN A 565 24.58 53.25 0.77
CA GLN A 565 25.10 52.08 1.49
C GLN A 565 24.36 51.83 2.81
N GLN A 566 24.00 52.90 3.52
CA GLN A 566 23.26 52.81 4.77
C GLN A 566 21.85 52.24 4.58
N LYS A 567 21.15 52.63 3.52
CA LYS A 567 19.83 52.05 3.16
C LYS A 567 19.91 50.56 2.79
N LEU A 568 20.93 50.14 2.05
CA LEU A 568 21.13 48.72 1.74
C LEU A 568 21.46 47.90 2.98
N ALA A 569 22.26 48.47 3.91
CA ALA A 569 22.56 47.82 5.18
C ALA A 569 21.30 47.63 6.03
N GLU A 570 20.41 48.64 6.10
CA GLU A 570 19.12 48.53 6.78
C GLU A 570 18.22 47.44 6.17
N GLN A 571 18.18 47.33 4.84
CA GLN A 571 17.41 46.28 4.15
C GLN A 571 17.96 44.87 4.40
N LEU A 572 19.28 44.71 4.53
CA LEU A 572 19.90 43.43 4.90
C LEU A 572 19.63 43.05 6.36
N GLU A 573 19.59 44.02 7.29
CA GLU A 573 19.18 43.77 8.68
C GLU A 573 17.69 43.39 8.76
N GLU A 574 16.84 43.99 7.94
CA GLU A 574 15.42 43.60 7.84
C GLU A 574 15.27 42.16 7.31
N GLN A 575 16.08 41.78 6.31
CA GLN A 575 16.14 40.41 5.80
C GLN A 575 16.61 39.41 6.86
N GLU A 576 17.65 39.74 7.63
CA GLU A 576 18.13 38.92 8.74
C GLU A 576 16.99 38.64 9.73
N GLY A 577 16.24 39.66 10.13
CA GLY A 577 15.11 39.52 11.05
C GLY A 577 14.00 38.61 10.49
N ARG A 578 13.67 38.74 9.21
CA ARG A 578 12.67 37.89 8.53
C ARG A 578 13.14 36.44 8.44
N LEU A 579 14.40 36.21 8.11
CA LEU A 579 14.99 34.86 8.04
C LEU A 579 15.01 34.18 9.42
N LYS A 580 15.40 34.92 10.46
CA LYS A 580 15.39 34.42 11.84
C LYS A 580 13.98 33.98 12.27
N ASN A 581 12.97 34.79 11.95
CA ASN A 581 11.57 34.45 12.21
C ASN A 581 11.13 33.19 11.45
N LEU A 582 11.52 33.06 10.17
CA LEU A 582 11.22 31.87 9.37
C LEU A 582 11.84 30.61 10.01
N VAL A 583 13.12 30.66 10.35
CA VAL A 583 13.84 29.52 10.96
C VAL A 583 13.23 29.14 12.31
N GLU A 584 12.79 30.12 13.11
CA GLU A 584 12.09 29.87 14.37
C GLU A 584 10.73 29.18 14.15
N GLN A 585 9.95 29.63 13.16
CA GLN A 585 8.69 28.99 12.78
C GLN A 585 8.92 27.56 12.28
N MET A 586 9.93 27.33 11.43
CA MET A 586 10.28 25.98 10.97
C MET A 586 10.66 25.07 12.14
N LYS A 587 11.49 25.53 13.08
CA LYS A 587 11.84 24.77 14.30
C LYS A 587 10.62 24.40 15.12
N LYS A 588 9.68 25.33 15.29
CA LYS A 588 8.42 25.09 16.00
C LYS A 588 7.57 24.03 15.30
N VAL A 589 7.43 24.11 13.97
CA VAL A 589 6.69 23.10 13.18
C VAL A 589 7.38 21.74 13.24
N VAL A 590 8.71 21.67 13.19
CA VAL A 590 9.48 20.43 13.37
C VAL A 590 9.15 19.75 14.70
N GLN A 591 9.17 20.52 15.80
CA GLN A 591 8.84 20.02 17.15
C GLN A 591 7.39 19.56 17.25
N GLU A 592 6.45 20.34 16.70
CA GLU A 592 5.01 20.06 16.80
C GLU A 592 4.57 18.90 15.88
N SER A 593 5.29 18.64 14.78
CA SER A 593 4.99 17.57 13.82
C SER A 593 5.70 16.24 14.10
N GLU A 594 6.71 16.19 14.98
CA GLU A 594 7.55 14.99 15.21
C GLU A 594 6.75 13.69 15.43
N LYS A 595 5.67 13.76 16.23
CA LYS A 595 4.83 12.59 16.58
C LYS A 595 3.63 12.37 15.65
N SER A 596 3.20 13.40 14.93
CA SER A 596 1.98 13.36 14.11
C SER A 596 2.31 13.13 12.63
N GLU A 597 3.36 13.78 12.13
CA GLU A 597 3.82 13.76 10.73
C GLU A 597 5.37 13.69 10.68
N PRO A 598 5.97 12.50 10.92
CA PRO A 598 7.42 12.36 11.06
C PRO A 598 8.21 12.67 9.78
N LEU A 599 7.61 12.44 8.60
CA LEU A 599 8.22 12.78 7.32
C LEU A 599 8.36 14.29 7.16
N LEU A 600 7.31 15.05 7.50
CA LEU A 600 7.33 16.51 7.46
C LEU A 600 8.42 17.08 8.38
N SER A 601 8.47 16.57 9.62
CA SER A 601 9.48 16.95 10.61
C SER A 601 10.90 16.70 10.09
N LYS A 602 11.14 15.52 9.50
CA LYS A 602 12.44 15.17 8.89
C LYS A 602 12.82 16.12 7.75
N HIS A 603 11.90 16.41 6.83
CA HIS A 603 12.19 17.30 5.70
C HIS A 603 12.49 18.74 6.14
N LEU A 604 11.70 19.30 7.06
CA LEU A 604 11.96 20.64 7.60
C LEU A 604 13.27 20.71 8.40
N TYR A 605 13.58 19.67 9.16
CA TYR A 605 14.86 19.55 9.87
C TYR A 605 16.03 19.48 8.89
N ASP A 606 15.90 18.70 7.82
CA ASP A 606 16.92 18.59 6.78
C ASP A 606 17.13 19.92 6.03
N ALA A 607 16.08 20.70 5.76
CA ALA A 607 16.19 22.04 5.16
C ALA A 607 16.98 23.01 6.07
N ILE A 608 16.70 23.02 7.39
CA ILE A 608 17.47 23.80 8.38
C ILE A 608 18.92 23.30 8.45
N ARG A 609 19.12 21.98 8.41
CA ARG A 609 20.46 21.37 8.49
C ARG A 609 21.32 21.68 7.26
N LYS A 610 20.75 21.58 6.05
CA LYS A 610 21.45 21.82 4.78
C LYS A 610 21.83 23.28 4.58
N SER A 611 21.05 24.23 5.12
CA SER A 611 21.37 25.67 5.08
C SER A 611 22.43 26.09 6.12
N ARG A 612 22.65 25.29 7.18
CA ARG A 612 23.58 25.59 8.28
C ARG A 612 25.04 25.89 7.86
N PRO A 613 25.68 25.20 6.89
CA PRO A 613 27.05 25.49 6.45
C PRO A 613 27.22 26.92 5.89
N PHE A 614 26.15 27.46 5.31
CA PHE A 614 26.15 28.81 4.75
C PHE A 614 26.02 29.88 5.83
N ARG A 615 25.45 29.54 7.00
CA ARG A 615 25.14 30.47 8.11
C ARG A 615 24.47 31.75 7.59
N PRO A 616 23.32 31.64 6.93
CA PRO A 616 22.73 32.77 6.20
C PRO A 616 22.37 33.95 7.11
N GLU A 617 21.96 33.71 8.36
CA GLU A 617 21.74 34.77 9.37
C GLU A 617 23.03 35.58 9.64
N ASP A 618 24.12 34.89 10.01
CA ASP A 618 25.41 35.54 10.25
C ASP A 618 25.95 36.24 8.99
N ALA A 619 25.72 35.64 7.81
CA ALA A 619 26.17 36.15 6.54
C ALA A 619 25.45 37.46 6.15
N LEU A 620 24.13 37.56 6.36
CA LEU A 620 23.36 38.81 6.17
C LEU A 620 23.83 39.90 7.13
N LYS A 621 24.02 39.55 8.40
CA LYS A 621 24.53 40.47 9.42
C LYS A 621 25.92 41.00 9.08
N ASN A 622 26.82 40.12 8.65
CA ASN A 622 28.16 40.51 8.22
C ASN A 622 28.11 41.39 6.96
N ALA A 623 27.24 41.09 6.00
CA ALA A 623 27.04 41.91 4.82
C ALA A 623 26.57 43.33 5.18
N ALA A 624 25.62 43.46 6.12
CA ALA A 624 25.17 44.76 6.61
C ALA A 624 26.30 45.55 7.32
N ASN A 625 27.08 44.89 8.17
CA ASN A 625 28.21 45.53 8.85
C ASN A 625 29.31 45.98 7.87
N PHE A 626 29.68 45.14 6.90
CA PHE A 626 30.67 45.50 5.89
C PHE A 626 30.21 46.67 5.00
N LEU A 627 28.91 46.80 4.71
CA LEU A 627 28.38 47.99 4.03
C LEU A 627 28.47 49.24 4.89
N LYS A 628 28.19 49.15 6.20
CA LYS A 628 28.32 50.28 7.15
C LYS A 628 29.79 50.74 7.28
N GLU A 629 30.73 49.81 7.19
CA GLU A 629 32.19 50.07 7.21
C GLU A 629 32.76 50.51 5.85
N GLY A 630 31.96 50.45 4.78
CA GLY A 630 32.38 50.81 3.41
C GLY A 630 33.18 49.73 2.68
N ALA A 631 33.23 48.50 3.19
CA ALA A 631 33.91 47.34 2.60
C ALA A 631 32.98 46.57 1.63
N THR A 632 32.69 47.16 0.46
CA THR A 632 31.64 46.68 -0.46
C THR A 632 31.91 45.31 -1.09
N GLU A 633 33.16 44.95 -1.38
CA GLU A 633 33.50 43.63 -1.93
C GLU A 633 33.26 42.50 -0.91
N ARG A 634 33.61 42.74 0.36
CA ARG A 634 33.36 41.78 1.45
C ARG A 634 31.87 41.64 1.74
N ALA A 635 31.12 42.74 1.64
CA ALA A 635 29.66 42.71 1.75
C ALA A 635 29.03 41.83 0.66
N GLN A 636 29.52 41.92 -0.59
CA GLN A 636 29.01 41.13 -1.71
C GLN A 636 29.26 39.63 -1.52
N GLN A 637 30.45 39.23 -1.06
CA GLN A 637 30.77 37.83 -0.79
C GLN A 637 29.91 37.26 0.35
N ALA A 638 29.69 38.04 1.41
CA ALA A 638 28.82 37.65 2.51
C ALA A 638 27.35 37.53 2.08
N GLU A 639 26.88 38.45 1.24
CA GLU A 639 25.54 38.45 0.67
C GLU A 639 25.30 37.23 -0.25
N GLN A 640 26.24 36.90 -1.14
CA GLN A 640 26.13 35.71 -1.99
C GLN A 640 26.04 34.41 -1.19
N ARG A 641 26.83 34.32 -0.11
CA ARG A 641 26.77 33.19 0.82
C ARG A 641 25.42 33.09 1.53
N ALA A 642 24.83 34.23 1.91
CA ALA A 642 23.49 34.27 2.46
C ALA A 642 22.43 33.80 1.45
N GLY A 643 22.52 34.28 0.20
CA GLY A 643 21.64 33.87 -0.90
C GLY A 643 21.66 32.36 -1.14
N GLN A 644 22.83 31.73 -1.19
CA GLN A 644 22.95 30.28 -1.33
C GLN A 644 22.30 29.52 -0.17
N GLY A 645 22.44 30.02 1.07
CA GLY A 645 21.82 29.43 2.24
C GLY A 645 20.28 29.51 2.24
N ILE A 646 19.74 30.64 1.79
CA ILE A 646 18.28 30.85 1.67
C ILE A 646 17.70 30.01 0.53
N GLU A 647 18.38 29.94 -0.61
CA GLU A 647 17.99 29.11 -1.75
C GLU A 647 18.00 27.62 -1.40
N THR A 648 19.03 27.16 -0.68
CA THR A 648 19.12 25.77 -0.19
C THR A 648 18.02 25.43 0.80
N MET A 649 17.52 26.40 1.57
CA MET A 649 16.42 26.20 2.53
C MET A 649 15.05 26.12 1.84
N LYS A 650 14.90 26.80 0.70
CA LYS A 650 13.68 26.81 -0.12
C LYS A 650 13.49 25.53 -0.92
N GLN A 651 14.58 24.94 -1.41
CA GLN A 651 14.60 23.65 -2.13
C GLN A 651 14.33 22.47 -1.20
#